data_AF-A0A8D3BA68-F1
#
_entry.id   AF-A0A8D3BA68-F1
#
_cell.length_a   1.000
_cell.length_b   1.000
_cell.length_c   1.000
_cell.angle_alpha   90.00
_cell.angle_beta   90.00
_cell.angle_gamma   90.00
#
_symmetry.space_group_name_H-M   'P 1'
#
loop_
_entity.id
_entity.type
_entity.pdbx_description
1 polymer ?
#
loop_
_entity_poly.entity_id
_entity_poly.type
_entity_poly.pdbx_seq_one_letter_code
_entity_poly.pdbx_strand_id
1 'polypeptide(L)'
;MAETVTSARKHGFLDISPGRSDAAAAADDKENNVPVLSLIQFSKAPFVAFGTVKLGTSRSAVLRIENPADDAEAEVTVEKIPSGKGFSVDLSLCSVLQPEGVFSLTVTWTPSEEGGIRELIVFNANGVLKHQAVMLGRAEAPKKKKAAAKSDRVKRTKVATARCAAVVIQRWFRATAKRDVQRRAFVRMRCAAVTVQAAYRGKVAREFLARRHKAASVIQAAFRRCAARRRYLALRRAAVVIQQKYRATVLARETTGDFQALRRSALVIQAHWRGRADRKRMETRHKCAALIQAHYRRHRAQAEYRSQKAAAVVIQRQFRAYVAGRETREAYLSTRAACVALQAGFRGMRVRKELEEKRQAATVIQSSVRMLLSRKRYVLLQSASIVIQSRYRALLLGRTQRTEYRVLRQAAVKIQAAYRACRVRADLRRRHSAARAIQAQFRMYRTRMAYLLKLSVLAIQRKYRATVSAKVQRTQYLETRSAAIVLQAAYRGQKVRQEVARRHRAATVIQSVFRKHREEVRFQALRLSAVIIQRHYRAHLLQRRDGEEFLKKKRSAILLQAAFRGLVQRRVFQRKREAAVTLQRRIRAAQRGRAQRNDYVRTRRAAVALQTHCRAWIARRQVLEAAKAERRLRFTSAVFHHLSAMKIQRALRAHRALESAKRQIHSVVTVQRWVRARQQRRRYLEDRRKVVVAQRAIKRWSARRHDAASVIQQAVRRFLLLRRQQRVEQGIVKAQALWRGHRSRRLNDKPKVVRLRHRLRQVSAAVREEDKLCNKTSSALDYLLRYKHFSYILEALKNLETATRLSPECCERLVGSGATNVIFTLIRCCNRSVPCMDVITFSIQILLNLSKYHKTIEAVYSVENSVETLLDLLQRYREKAGDKVAEKGGGIFTKACFLLALLLQDQHRAAVRWLLRHANSNKLTGLKHERVDQRELFYSGDASFAPDWVLRKDKLQDIVDPLRAIQMVADKLSIVL
;
A
#
# COMPACT_ATOMS: atom_id res chain seq x y z
N MET A 1 -26.15 11.26 20.18
CA MET A 1 -26.21 12.50 19.38
C MET A 1 -26.17 12.11 17.91
N ALA A 2 -27.10 12.48 17.05
CA ALA A 2 -28.51 12.88 17.24
C ALA A 2 -29.22 12.69 15.88
N GLU A 3 -30.53 12.41 15.88
CA GLU A 3 -31.58 12.99 14.99
C GLU A 3 -31.40 13.05 13.43
N THR A 4 -32.43 13.11 12.58
CA THR A 4 -33.91 13.14 12.75
C THR A 4 -34.61 12.60 11.47
N VAL A 5 -35.85 12.10 11.65
CA VAL A 5 -37.07 12.28 10.79
C VAL A 5 -37.09 11.90 9.28
N THR A 6 -38.28 11.44 8.86
CA THR A 6 -38.74 11.04 7.52
C THR A 6 -39.42 12.15 6.72
N SER A 7 -39.40 12.14 5.36
CA SER A 7 -40.62 12.46 4.57
C SER A 7 -40.59 12.10 3.06
N ALA A 8 -41.61 11.33 2.66
CA ALA A 8 -42.48 11.43 1.45
C ALA A 8 -42.01 11.48 -0.03
N ARG A 9 -42.91 10.96 -0.89
CA ARG A 9 -43.09 11.10 -2.36
C ARG A 9 -42.03 10.38 -3.25
N LYS A 10 -42.35 9.83 -4.43
CA LYS A 10 -43.55 9.98 -5.30
C LYS A 10 -43.79 8.74 -6.21
N HIS A 11 -45.07 8.45 -6.54
CA HIS A 11 -45.57 7.51 -7.57
C HIS A 11 -45.19 6.01 -7.45
N GLY A 12 -46.01 5.05 -7.91
CA GLY A 12 -47.34 5.15 -8.53
C GLY A 12 -47.56 3.99 -9.50
N PHE A 13 -48.32 2.96 -9.11
CA PHE A 13 -48.44 1.70 -9.82
C PHE A 13 -49.90 1.48 -10.25
N LEU A 14 -50.17 1.39 -11.55
CA LEU A 14 -51.49 1.07 -12.11
C LEU A 14 -51.35 -0.13 -13.05
N ASP A 15 -52.02 -1.22 -12.70
CA ASP A 15 -52.08 -2.48 -13.46
C ASP A 15 -53.55 -2.88 -13.53
N ILE A 16 -54.18 -2.69 -14.71
CA ILE A 16 -55.62 -2.91 -14.91
C ILE A 16 -55.80 -4.00 -15.97
N SER A 17 -56.36 -5.13 -15.55
CA SER A 17 -56.81 -6.22 -16.42
C SER A 17 -58.30 -6.52 -16.14
N PRO A 18 -59.18 -6.55 -17.16
CA PRO A 18 -60.61 -6.68 -16.94
C PRO A 18 -61.05 -8.13 -16.69
N GLY A 19 -61.62 -8.40 -15.52
CA GLY A 19 -62.25 -9.68 -15.18
C GLY A 19 -63.70 -9.79 -15.69
N ARG A 20 -63.97 -10.84 -16.48
CA ARG A 20 -65.25 -11.57 -16.41
C ARG A 20 -65.05 -12.71 -15.41
N SER A 21 -66.05 -13.15 -14.65
CA SER A 21 -67.47 -12.77 -14.57
C SER A 21 -67.99 -13.15 -13.17
N ASP A 22 -69.22 -12.76 -12.84
CA ASP A 22 -70.31 -13.72 -12.57
C ASP A 22 -71.68 -13.03 -12.70
N ALA A 23 -72.78 -13.74 -12.47
CA ALA A 23 -74.11 -13.36 -12.96
C ALA A 23 -75.24 -13.61 -11.95
N ALA A 24 -76.37 -12.95 -12.21
CA ALA A 24 -77.71 -13.26 -11.67
C ALA A 24 -77.89 -13.18 -10.15
N ALA A 25 -77.92 -11.94 -9.64
CA ALA A 25 -78.65 -11.55 -8.44
C ALA A 25 -79.24 -10.14 -8.65
N ALA A 26 -80.05 -9.64 -7.69
CA ALA A 26 -80.73 -8.34 -7.73
C ALA A 26 -81.68 -8.14 -8.94
N ALA A 27 -82.84 -8.81 -8.86
CA ALA A 27 -84.06 -8.36 -9.52
C ALA A 27 -85.04 -7.88 -8.45
N ASP A 28 -84.74 -6.73 -7.85
CA ASP A 28 -85.65 -5.95 -6.98
C ASP A 28 -85.25 -4.46 -7.01
N ASP A 29 -85.81 -3.62 -6.14
CA ASP A 29 -85.56 -2.17 -6.00
C ASP A 29 -85.89 -1.34 -7.25
N LYS A 30 -87.19 -1.30 -7.57
CA LYS A 30 -87.78 -0.45 -8.62
C LYS A 30 -88.70 0.66 -8.09
N GLU A 31 -88.23 1.43 -7.11
CA GLU A 31 -88.81 2.75 -6.79
C GLU A 31 -87.74 3.69 -6.21
N ASN A 32 -87.98 5.00 -6.28
CA ASN A 32 -87.19 6.08 -5.65
C ASN A 32 -85.73 6.33 -6.09
N ASN A 33 -85.29 5.88 -7.28
CA ASN A 33 -84.06 6.40 -7.89
C ASN A 33 -84.29 7.77 -8.57
N VAL A 34 -83.94 8.86 -7.88
CA VAL A 34 -83.95 10.23 -8.43
C VAL A 34 -82.85 10.35 -9.51
N PRO A 35 -83.14 10.87 -10.73
CA PRO A 35 -82.13 11.04 -11.76
C PRO A 35 -81.07 12.08 -11.35
N VAL A 36 -79.80 11.74 -11.56
CA VAL A 36 -78.64 12.57 -11.17
C VAL A 36 -77.83 12.99 -12.39
N LEU A 37 -77.47 14.27 -12.48
CA LEU A 37 -76.56 14.86 -13.44
C LEU A 37 -75.23 15.19 -12.77
N SER A 38 -74.18 14.46 -13.12
CA SER A 38 -72.83 14.62 -12.59
C SER A 38 -72.02 15.60 -13.44
N LEU A 39 -71.40 16.63 -12.83
CA LEU A 39 -70.68 17.70 -13.52
C LEU A 39 -69.24 17.32 -13.94
N ILE A 40 -69.04 16.08 -14.39
CA ILE A 40 -67.75 15.57 -14.88
C ILE A 40 -67.69 15.53 -16.41
N GLN A 41 -66.50 15.73 -16.97
CA GLN A 41 -66.29 15.72 -18.42
C GLN A 41 -66.73 14.38 -19.03
N PHE A 42 -67.59 14.43 -20.05
CA PHE A 42 -68.24 13.26 -20.69
C PHE A 42 -69.22 12.47 -19.80
N SER A 43 -69.85 13.10 -18.80
CA SER A 43 -70.97 12.48 -18.06
C SER A 43 -72.13 12.10 -18.99
N LYS A 44 -72.87 11.04 -18.61
CA LYS A 44 -74.05 10.59 -19.35
C LYS A 44 -75.24 11.46 -18.98
N ALA A 45 -75.94 12.00 -19.99
CA ALA A 45 -77.21 12.69 -19.77
C ALA A 45 -78.24 11.76 -19.09
N PRO A 46 -78.77 12.12 -17.90
CA PRO A 46 -79.80 11.32 -17.23
C PRO A 46 -81.15 11.46 -17.93
N PHE A 47 -82.03 10.50 -17.68
CA PHE A 47 -83.41 10.52 -18.19
C PHE A 47 -84.39 10.88 -17.08
N VAL A 48 -85.14 11.97 -17.26
CA VAL A 48 -86.20 12.42 -16.36
C VAL A 48 -87.54 12.08 -17.01
N ALA A 49 -88.35 11.24 -16.35
CA ALA A 49 -89.56 10.66 -16.93
C ALA A 49 -90.83 11.11 -16.19
N PHE A 50 -91.74 11.79 -16.91
CA PHE A 50 -93.04 12.25 -16.41
C PHE A 50 -94.17 11.21 -16.60
N GLY A 51 -93.89 10.11 -17.30
CA GLY A 51 -94.88 9.08 -17.61
C GLY A 51 -96.01 9.59 -18.52
N THR A 52 -97.22 9.08 -18.33
CA THR A 52 -98.42 9.56 -19.02
C THR A 52 -99.10 10.68 -18.23
N VAL A 53 -99.39 11.80 -18.87
CA VAL A 53 -100.01 13.01 -18.31
C VAL A 53 -101.20 13.39 -19.20
N LYS A 54 -102.31 13.88 -18.63
CA LYS A 54 -103.48 14.29 -19.43
C LYS A 54 -103.24 15.67 -20.04
N LEU A 55 -103.74 15.91 -21.26
CA LEU A 55 -103.68 17.22 -21.90
C LEU A 55 -104.26 18.30 -20.98
N GLY A 56 -103.56 19.41 -20.80
CA GLY A 56 -103.95 20.49 -19.90
C GLY A 56 -103.72 20.25 -18.40
N THR A 57 -102.99 19.19 -18.01
CA THR A 57 -102.56 18.97 -16.61
C THR A 57 -101.05 19.01 -16.47
N SER A 58 -100.55 19.54 -15.35
CA SER A 58 -99.11 19.69 -15.07
C SER A 58 -98.57 18.55 -14.20
N ARG A 59 -97.33 18.13 -14.42
CA ARG A 59 -96.61 17.18 -13.54
C ARG A 59 -95.16 17.60 -13.34
N SER A 60 -94.69 17.60 -12.10
CA SER A 60 -93.31 17.93 -11.74
C SER A 60 -92.46 16.68 -11.45
N ALA A 61 -91.15 16.78 -11.68
CA ALA A 61 -90.14 15.76 -11.36
C ALA A 61 -88.82 16.44 -10.97
N VAL A 62 -88.08 15.84 -10.04
CA VAL A 62 -86.82 16.39 -9.52
C VAL A 62 -85.63 15.80 -10.29
N LEU A 63 -84.71 16.67 -10.69
CA LEU A 63 -83.39 16.35 -11.23
C LEU A 63 -82.32 16.79 -10.21
N ARG A 64 -81.50 15.85 -9.74
CA ARG A 64 -80.37 16.16 -8.86
C ARG A 64 -79.14 16.54 -9.70
N ILE A 65 -78.38 17.55 -9.26
CA ILE A 65 -77.13 17.98 -9.88
C ILE A 65 -76.03 17.91 -8.83
N GLU A 66 -74.88 17.32 -9.15
CA GLU A 66 -73.75 17.11 -8.24
C GLU A 66 -72.43 17.63 -8.83
N ASN A 67 -71.59 18.20 -7.97
CA ASN A 67 -70.22 18.63 -8.28
C ASN A 67 -69.19 17.71 -7.58
N PRO A 68 -68.81 16.56 -8.15
CA PRO A 68 -67.89 15.61 -7.52
C PRO A 68 -66.42 15.97 -7.80
N ALA A 69 -66.08 17.25 -7.67
CA ALA A 69 -64.71 17.75 -7.78
C ALA A 69 -64.24 18.24 -6.41
N ASP A 70 -63.16 17.65 -5.90
CA ASP A 70 -62.63 17.84 -4.54
C ASP A 70 -62.18 19.29 -4.28
N ASP A 71 -61.66 19.98 -5.31
CA ASP A 71 -60.87 21.21 -5.19
C ASP A 71 -61.52 22.47 -5.83
N ALA A 72 -62.70 22.38 -6.44
CA ALA A 72 -63.23 23.46 -7.31
C ALA A 72 -64.75 23.71 -7.21
N GLU A 73 -65.13 24.99 -7.14
CA GLU A 73 -66.52 25.45 -7.24
C GLU A 73 -67.08 25.37 -8.67
N ALA A 74 -68.40 25.23 -8.78
CA ALA A 74 -69.13 25.11 -10.03
C ALA A 74 -70.30 26.11 -10.11
N GLU A 75 -70.14 27.20 -10.85
CA GLU A 75 -71.26 28.04 -11.28
C GLU A 75 -72.07 27.31 -12.36
N VAL A 76 -73.35 27.01 -12.06
CA VAL A 76 -74.24 26.26 -12.95
C VAL A 76 -75.39 27.15 -13.41
N THR A 77 -75.49 27.38 -14.71
CA THR A 77 -76.57 28.15 -15.35
C THR A 77 -77.38 27.28 -16.30
N VAL A 78 -78.67 27.57 -16.46
CA VAL A 78 -79.55 26.84 -17.39
C VAL A 78 -79.52 27.56 -18.75
N GLU A 79 -78.80 27.01 -19.72
CA GLU A 79 -78.60 27.65 -21.03
C GLU A 79 -79.85 27.57 -21.92
N LYS A 80 -80.64 26.49 -21.82
CA LYS A 80 -81.85 26.31 -22.66
C LYS A 80 -82.92 25.45 -22.01
N ILE A 81 -84.13 25.99 -21.95
CA ILE A 81 -85.37 25.31 -21.53
C ILE A 81 -86.33 25.19 -22.74
N PRO A 82 -86.91 24.01 -23.05
CA PRO A 82 -87.91 23.83 -24.11
C PRO A 82 -89.32 24.39 -23.80
N SER A 83 -89.42 25.67 -23.39
CA SER A 83 -90.66 26.28 -22.87
C SER A 83 -91.85 26.17 -23.83
N GLY A 84 -91.61 26.31 -25.14
CA GLY A 84 -92.64 26.16 -26.19
C GLY A 84 -93.21 24.74 -26.36
N LYS A 85 -92.71 23.75 -25.61
CA LYS A 85 -93.29 22.39 -25.49
C LYS A 85 -93.76 22.06 -24.06
N GLY A 86 -94.04 23.10 -23.27
CA GLY A 86 -94.68 23.00 -21.97
C GLY A 86 -93.76 22.61 -20.82
N PHE A 87 -92.45 22.79 -20.95
CA PHE A 87 -91.49 22.57 -19.86
C PHE A 87 -91.17 23.88 -19.14
N SER A 88 -91.26 23.89 -17.81
CA SER A 88 -90.84 24.98 -16.95
C SER A 88 -89.93 24.48 -15.82
N VAL A 89 -89.16 25.39 -15.22
CA VAL A 89 -88.19 25.12 -14.17
C VAL A 89 -88.31 26.21 -13.12
N ASP A 90 -88.30 25.83 -11.84
CA ASP A 90 -88.18 26.81 -10.75
C ASP A 90 -86.70 27.22 -10.62
N LEU A 91 -86.44 28.53 -10.75
CA LEU A 91 -85.10 29.12 -10.78
C LEU A 91 -84.76 29.88 -9.48
N SER A 92 -85.54 29.69 -8.41
CA SER A 92 -85.32 30.34 -7.11
C SER A 92 -84.02 29.94 -6.38
N LEU A 93 -83.29 28.92 -6.87
CA LEU A 93 -82.07 28.38 -6.27
C LEU A 93 -81.03 27.99 -7.35
N CYS A 94 -80.09 28.89 -7.68
CA CYS A 94 -78.71 28.51 -8.07
C CYS A 94 -77.80 29.74 -8.27
N SER A 95 -76.83 29.92 -7.38
CA SER A 95 -75.62 30.73 -7.61
C SER A 95 -74.46 30.03 -6.88
N VAL A 96 -73.53 29.43 -7.64
CA VAL A 96 -72.36 28.66 -7.17
C VAL A 96 -72.68 27.37 -6.37
N LEU A 97 -72.22 26.21 -6.87
CA LEU A 97 -72.10 24.95 -6.12
C LEU A 97 -70.68 24.81 -5.56
N GLN A 98 -70.58 24.37 -4.30
CA GLN A 98 -69.31 24.04 -3.64
C GLN A 98 -68.71 22.70 -4.10
N PRO A 99 -67.43 22.41 -3.80
CA PRO A 99 -66.85 21.06 -3.90
C PRO A 99 -67.68 20.00 -3.16
N GLU A 100 -67.78 18.80 -3.73
CA GLU A 100 -68.71 17.71 -3.32
C GLU A 100 -70.21 18.12 -3.21
N GLY A 101 -70.57 19.34 -3.65
CA GLY A 101 -71.89 19.93 -3.45
C GLY A 101 -72.99 19.30 -4.31
N VAL A 102 -74.20 19.24 -3.75
CA VAL A 102 -75.39 18.64 -4.40
C VAL A 102 -76.58 19.57 -4.30
N PHE A 103 -77.23 19.82 -5.45
CA PHE A 103 -78.47 20.59 -5.56
C PHE A 103 -79.59 19.76 -6.22
N SER A 104 -80.85 20.17 -6.06
CA SER A 104 -82.03 19.46 -6.60
C SER A 104 -82.99 20.43 -7.28
N LEU A 105 -83.08 20.32 -8.60
CA LEU A 105 -83.85 21.20 -9.49
C LEU A 105 -85.21 20.57 -9.80
N THR A 106 -86.31 21.29 -9.55
CA THR A 106 -87.66 20.83 -9.91
C THR A 106 -88.03 21.28 -11.32
N VAL A 107 -88.27 20.31 -12.20
CA VAL A 107 -88.74 20.55 -13.58
C VAL A 107 -90.20 20.15 -13.69
N THR A 108 -91.02 20.99 -14.29
CA THR A 108 -92.46 20.77 -14.48
C THR A 108 -92.79 20.65 -15.97
N TRP A 109 -93.71 19.75 -16.31
CA TRP A 109 -94.19 19.55 -17.68
C TRP A 109 -95.71 19.60 -17.78
N THR A 110 -96.22 20.33 -18.76
CA THR A 110 -97.64 20.55 -19.03
C THR A 110 -97.90 20.35 -20.55
N PRO A 111 -98.33 19.15 -20.99
CA PRO A 111 -98.51 18.86 -22.41
C PRO A 111 -99.65 19.65 -23.07
N SER A 112 -99.31 20.28 -24.21
CA SER A 112 -100.21 20.98 -25.13
C SER A 112 -100.64 20.15 -26.36
N GLU A 113 -99.94 19.07 -26.68
CA GLU A 113 -100.13 18.24 -27.88
C GLU A 113 -100.25 16.74 -27.51
N GLU A 114 -101.12 15.98 -28.20
CA GLU A 114 -101.24 14.52 -27.98
C GLU A 114 -100.06 13.77 -28.62
N GLY A 115 -99.44 12.85 -27.88
CA GLY A 115 -98.29 12.09 -28.38
C GLY A 115 -97.24 11.78 -27.31
N GLY A 116 -96.10 11.24 -27.73
CA GLY A 116 -94.92 11.04 -26.88
C GLY A 116 -93.86 12.09 -27.17
N ILE A 117 -93.33 12.73 -26.13
CA ILE A 117 -92.30 13.78 -26.25
C ILE A 117 -90.94 13.29 -25.76
N ARG A 118 -89.87 13.78 -26.41
CA ARG A 118 -88.48 13.66 -25.97
C ARG A 118 -87.75 14.96 -26.27
N GLU A 119 -87.31 15.66 -25.23
CA GLU A 119 -86.63 16.95 -25.33
C GLU A 119 -85.36 17.00 -24.45
N LEU A 120 -84.57 18.06 -24.59
CA LEU A 120 -83.32 18.27 -23.84
C LEU A 120 -83.35 19.59 -23.08
N ILE A 121 -82.95 19.56 -21.80
CA ILE A 121 -82.53 20.76 -21.06
C ILE A 121 -81.00 20.81 -21.08
N VAL A 122 -80.44 22.00 -21.33
CA VAL A 122 -79.00 22.23 -21.42
C VAL A 122 -78.53 23.11 -20.26
N PHE A 123 -77.48 22.67 -19.59
CA PHE A 123 -76.83 23.36 -18.48
C PHE A 123 -75.40 23.75 -18.89
N ASN A 124 -74.95 24.93 -18.47
CA ASN A 124 -73.57 25.37 -18.65
C ASN A 124 -72.89 25.47 -17.27
N ALA A 125 -71.77 24.78 -17.10
CA ALA A 125 -70.96 24.79 -15.89
C ALA A 125 -69.66 25.57 -16.13
N ASN A 126 -69.38 26.54 -15.26
CA ASN A 126 -68.21 27.44 -15.31
C ASN A 126 -67.99 28.09 -16.69
N GLY A 127 -69.09 28.41 -17.40
CA GLY A 127 -69.10 29.02 -18.74
C GLY A 127 -68.62 28.14 -19.90
N VAL A 128 -67.96 27.00 -19.63
CA VAL A 128 -67.18 26.23 -20.61
C VAL A 128 -67.76 24.82 -20.88
N LEU A 129 -68.38 24.17 -19.89
CA LEU A 129 -68.81 22.77 -19.99
C LEU A 129 -70.33 22.64 -20.12
N LYS A 130 -70.79 22.17 -21.29
CA LYS A 130 -72.21 21.96 -21.57
C LYS A 130 -72.67 20.56 -21.19
N HIS A 131 -73.55 20.48 -20.21
CA HIS A 131 -74.20 19.25 -19.75
C HIS A 131 -75.67 19.21 -20.23
N GLN A 132 -76.26 18.01 -20.28
CA GLN A 132 -77.61 17.80 -20.82
C GLN A 132 -78.41 16.82 -19.95
N ALA A 133 -79.72 17.05 -19.83
CA ALA A 133 -80.68 16.09 -19.28
C ALA A 133 -81.79 15.81 -20.31
N VAL A 134 -82.26 14.55 -20.37
CA VAL A 134 -83.25 14.10 -21.36
C VAL A 134 -84.62 13.98 -20.71
N MET A 135 -85.58 14.79 -21.18
CA MET A 135 -86.95 14.82 -20.66
C MET A 135 -87.84 13.89 -21.49
N LEU A 136 -88.66 13.05 -20.84
CA LEU A 136 -89.53 12.05 -21.48
C LEU A 136 -90.96 12.07 -20.91
N GLY A 137 -91.98 12.06 -21.78
CA GLY A 137 -93.39 12.00 -21.36
C GLY A 137 -94.34 11.60 -22.48
N ARG A 138 -95.63 11.36 -22.14
CA ARG A 138 -96.70 11.08 -23.10
C ARG A 138 -98.02 11.76 -22.69
N ALA A 139 -98.81 12.23 -23.66
CA ALA A 139 -100.19 12.68 -23.49
C ALA A 139 -101.19 11.89 -24.37
N GLU A 140 -102.44 11.75 -23.89
CA GLU A 140 -103.52 10.92 -24.47
C GLU A 140 -104.93 11.56 -24.33
N ALA A 141 -105.86 11.28 -25.25
CA ALA A 141 -107.22 11.89 -25.33
C ALA A 141 -108.43 10.88 -25.45
N PRO A 142 -109.68 11.27 -25.06
CA PRO A 142 -110.88 10.38 -24.95
C PRO A 142 -111.79 10.22 -26.22
N LYS A 143 -112.70 9.21 -26.28
CA LYS A 143 -113.42 8.73 -27.52
C LYS A 143 -114.94 8.32 -27.33
N LYS A 144 -115.75 8.14 -28.42
CA LYS A 144 -117.26 7.91 -28.46
C LYS A 144 -117.78 6.88 -29.55
N LYS A 145 -119.10 6.49 -29.67
CA LYS A 145 -119.74 5.39 -30.54
C LYS A 145 -121.26 5.57 -31.00
N LYS A 146 -121.84 4.81 -32.03
CA LYS A 146 -123.30 4.71 -32.52
C LYS A 146 -123.74 3.40 -33.36
N ALA A 147 -125.03 3.20 -33.85
CA ALA A 147 -125.68 1.94 -34.47
C ALA A 147 -126.88 2.07 -35.58
N ALA A 148 -127.67 0.99 -36.03
CA ALA A 148 -128.64 0.92 -37.24
C ALA A 148 -129.85 -0.19 -37.36
N ALA A 149 -130.83 -0.22 -38.37
CA ALA A 149 -132.05 -1.18 -38.59
C ALA A 149 -132.97 -1.18 -39.95
N LYS A 150 -133.98 -2.12 -40.29
CA LYS A 150 -135.22 -2.04 -41.30
C LYS A 150 -136.29 -3.24 -41.63
N SER A 151 -137.47 -3.05 -42.41
CA SER A 151 -138.67 -3.98 -42.88
C SER A 151 -139.48 -3.58 -44.24
N ASP A 152 -140.67 -3.98 -44.90
CA ASP A 152 -142.02 -4.80 -44.89
C ASP A 152 -142.69 -5.05 -46.39
N ARG A 153 -143.93 -5.44 -46.97
CA ARG A 153 -145.44 -5.81 -46.74
C ARG A 153 -146.32 -6.59 -47.89
N VAL A 154 -147.72 -6.49 -48.09
CA VAL A 154 -148.78 -7.51 -48.66
C VAL A 154 -149.98 -7.08 -49.71
N LYS A 155 -151.01 -7.92 -50.20
CA LYS A 155 -152.09 -7.76 -51.35
C LYS A 155 -153.55 -8.49 -51.26
N ARG A 156 -154.40 -8.85 -52.33
CA ARG A 156 -155.75 -8.32 -52.93
C ARG A 156 -156.86 -9.34 -53.55
N THR A 157 -158.02 -8.96 -54.23
CA THR A 157 -159.36 -9.75 -54.52
C THR A 157 -160.13 -9.81 -55.97
N LYS A 158 -161.51 -10.01 -56.18
CA LYS A 158 -162.27 -10.65 -57.40
C LYS A 158 -163.81 -10.33 -57.81
N VAL A 159 -164.38 -11.00 -58.89
CA VAL A 159 -165.80 -11.33 -59.49
C VAL A 159 -166.46 -10.41 -60.62
N ALA A 160 -167.52 -10.62 -61.50
CA ALA A 160 -168.63 -11.59 -61.98
C ALA A 160 -169.16 -11.24 -63.48
N THR A 161 -170.25 -11.60 -64.28
CA THR A 161 -171.57 -12.39 -64.45
C THR A 161 -171.99 -12.66 -66.00
N ALA A 162 -173.18 -13.24 -66.44
CA ALA A 162 -173.59 -13.49 -67.91
C ALA A 162 -175.07 -13.98 -68.31
N ARG A 163 -175.57 -13.80 -69.59
CA ARG A 163 -176.40 -14.76 -70.46
C ARG A 163 -176.96 -14.21 -71.82
N CYS A 164 -176.59 -14.79 -72.98
CA CYS A 164 -177.34 -14.76 -74.29
C CYS A 164 -176.74 -15.81 -75.27
N ALA A 165 -176.76 -17.08 -74.86
CA ALA A 165 -175.62 -17.98 -75.12
C ALA A 165 -175.98 -19.33 -75.78
N ALA A 166 -175.99 -19.34 -77.11
CA ALA A 166 -175.89 -20.58 -77.90
C ALA A 166 -175.01 -20.37 -79.16
N VAL A 167 -175.50 -19.59 -80.14
CA VAL A 167 -174.87 -19.42 -81.46
C VAL A 167 -173.47 -18.79 -81.40
N VAL A 168 -173.22 -17.88 -80.44
CA VAL A 168 -171.91 -17.21 -80.27
C VAL A 168 -170.79 -18.18 -79.86
N ILE A 169 -171.11 -19.27 -79.15
CA ILE A 169 -170.12 -20.16 -78.52
C ILE A 169 -169.22 -20.83 -79.56
N GLN A 170 -169.79 -21.26 -80.69
CA GLN A 170 -169.05 -21.94 -81.76
C GLN A 170 -168.02 -21.01 -82.45
N ARG A 171 -168.31 -19.70 -82.55
CA ARG A 171 -167.40 -18.71 -83.14
C ARG A 171 -166.26 -18.32 -82.19
N TRP A 172 -166.50 -18.32 -80.88
CA TRP A 172 -165.51 -17.95 -79.86
C TRP A 172 -164.37 -18.98 -79.71
N PHE A 173 -164.69 -20.28 -79.66
CA PHE A 173 -163.71 -21.35 -79.38
C PHE A 173 -162.58 -21.41 -80.42
N ARG A 174 -162.89 -21.19 -81.70
CA ARG A 174 -161.90 -21.18 -82.80
C ARG A 174 -160.88 -20.05 -82.68
N ALA A 175 -161.24 -18.92 -82.03
CA ALA A 175 -160.33 -17.81 -81.80
C ALA A 175 -159.38 -18.04 -80.60
N THR A 176 -159.88 -18.63 -79.51
CA THR A 176 -159.10 -18.85 -78.28
C THR A 176 -157.94 -19.83 -78.48
N ALA A 177 -158.14 -20.90 -79.24
CA ALA A 177 -157.11 -21.90 -79.52
C ALA A 177 -155.86 -21.30 -80.21
N LYS A 178 -156.05 -20.39 -81.17
CA LYS A 178 -154.95 -19.79 -81.96
C LYS A 178 -154.03 -18.90 -81.10
N ARG A 179 -154.59 -18.19 -80.12
CA ARG A 179 -153.86 -17.37 -79.13
C ARG A 179 -152.89 -18.21 -78.29
N ASP A 180 -153.34 -19.36 -77.79
CA ASP A 180 -152.60 -20.12 -76.80
C ASP A 180 -151.40 -20.87 -77.40
N VAL A 181 -151.46 -21.24 -78.68
CA VAL A 181 -150.28 -21.75 -79.43
C VAL A 181 -149.19 -20.68 -79.50
N GLN A 182 -149.54 -19.43 -79.88
CA GLN A 182 -148.60 -18.32 -79.93
C GLN A 182 -147.99 -18.01 -78.55
N ARG A 183 -148.80 -18.01 -77.48
CA ARG A 183 -148.31 -17.78 -76.11
C ARG A 183 -147.31 -18.86 -75.64
N ARG A 184 -147.53 -20.13 -76.00
CA ARG A 184 -146.60 -21.26 -75.70
C ARG A 184 -145.28 -21.19 -76.48
N ALA A 185 -145.24 -20.51 -77.63
CA ALA A 185 -144.00 -20.27 -78.36
C ALA A 185 -143.11 -19.23 -77.64
N PHE A 186 -143.68 -18.06 -77.31
CA PHE A 186 -142.96 -16.97 -76.64
C PHE A 186 -142.33 -17.38 -75.29
N VAL A 187 -143.06 -18.14 -74.47
CA VAL A 187 -142.57 -18.59 -73.16
C VAL A 187 -141.34 -19.50 -73.29
N ARG A 188 -141.31 -20.41 -74.28
CA ARG A 188 -140.14 -21.29 -74.51
C ARG A 188 -138.89 -20.49 -74.88
N MET A 189 -139.03 -19.49 -75.77
CA MET A 189 -137.92 -18.59 -76.14
C MET A 189 -137.35 -17.85 -74.91
N ARG A 190 -138.22 -17.34 -74.03
CA ARG A 190 -137.79 -16.63 -72.81
C ARG A 190 -137.06 -17.56 -71.82
N CYS A 191 -137.53 -18.80 -71.66
CA CYS A 191 -136.87 -19.77 -70.78
C CYS A 191 -135.46 -20.13 -71.28
N ALA A 192 -135.28 -20.38 -72.58
CA ALA A 192 -133.96 -20.66 -73.15
C ALA A 192 -132.95 -19.53 -72.90
N ALA A 193 -133.36 -18.27 -73.10
CA ALA A 193 -132.52 -17.10 -72.85
C ALA A 193 -132.08 -17.00 -71.37
N VAL A 194 -132.98 -17.27 -70.42
CA VAL A 194 -132.66 -17.24 -68.98
C VAL A 194 -131.62 -18.31 -68.61
N THR A 195 -131.74 -19.53 -69.15
CA THR A 195 -130.77 -20.61 -68.91
C THR A 195 -129.36 -20.25 -69.40
N VAL A 196 -129.25 -19.68 -70.61
CA VAL A 196 -127.97 -19.21 -71.18
C VAL A 196 -127.37 -18.08 -70.32
N GLN A 197 -128.17 -17.10 -69.92
CA GLN A 197 -127.72 -16.01 -69.05
C GLN A 197 -127.24 -16.51 -67.67
N ALA A 198 -127.92 -17.49 -67.08
CA ALA A 198 -127.53 -18.09 -65.81
C ALA A 198 -126.18 -18.82 -65.92
N ALA A 199 -125.98 -19.62 -66.98
CA ALA A 199 -124.72 -20.30 -67.25
C ALA A 199 -123.55 -19.32 -67.44
N TYR A 200 -123.77 -18.23 -68.19
CA TYR A 200 -122.75 -17.19 -68.39
C TYR A 200 -122.38 -16.46 -67.09
N ARG A 201 -123.37 -16.01 -66.30
CA ARG A 201 -123.14 -15.40 -64.97
C ARG A 201 -122.35 -16.35 -64.06
N GLY A 202 -122.67 -17.64 -64.06
CA GLY A 202 -121.94 -18.67 -63.32
C GLY A 202 -120.49 -18.87 -63.78
N LYS A 203 -120.19 -18.76 -65.07
CA LYS A 203 -118.80 -18.77 -65.59
C LYS A 203 -118.00 -17.58 -65.07
N VAL A 204 -118.51 -16.35 -65.25
CA VAL A 204 -117.83 -15.11 -64.85
C VAL A 204 -117.53 -15.08 -63.35
N ALA A 205 -118.48 -15.51 -62.51
CA ALA A 205 -118.29 -15.57 -61.06
C ALA A 205 -117.16 -16.54 -60.66
N ARG A 206 -117.06 -17.71 -61.29
CA ARG A 206 -116.01 -18.70 -61.03
C ARG A 206 -114.63 -18.21 -61.48
N GLU A 207 -114.53 -17.56 -62.64
CA GLU A 207 -113.28 -16.94 -63.09
C GLU A 207 -112.81 -15.81 -62.16
N PHE A 208 -113.72 -14.97 -61.67
CA PHE A 208 -113.40 -13.91 -60.72
C PHE A 208 -112.87 -14.46 -59.39
N LEU A 209 -113.50 -15.53 -58.86
CA LEU A 209 -113.02 -16.20 -57.64
C LEU A 209 -111.64 -16.83 -57.84
N ALA A 210 -111.40 -17.49 -58.98
CA ALA A 210 -110.10 -18.07 -59.32
C ALA A 210 -108.98 -17.00 -59.40
N ARG A 211 -109.28 -15.81 -59.97
CA ARG A 211 -108.35 -14.66 -59.98
C ARG A 211 -108.01 -14.21 -58.55
N ARG A 212 -108.99 -14.09 -57.65
CA ARG A 212 -108.76 -13.76 -56.23
C ARG A 212 -107.90 -14.81 -55.51
N HIS A 213 -108.16 -16.10 -55.73
CA HIS A 213 -107.38 -17.18 -55.10
C HIS A 213 -105.93 -17.21 -55.62
N LYS A 214 -105.70 -16.93 -56.91
CA LYS A 214 -104.36 -16.82 -57.51
C LYS A 214 -103.59 -15.62 -56.92
N ALA A 215 -104.24 -14.46 -56.77
CA ALA A 215 -103.64 -13.28 -56.14
C ALA A 215 -103.29 -13.52 -54.66
N ALA A 216 -104.20 -14.12 -53.88
CA ALA A 216 -103.93 -14.49 -52.49
C ALA A 216 -102.74 -15.45 -52.35
N SER A 217 -102.62 -16.43 -53.27
CA SER A 217 -101.50 -17.37 -53.31
C SER A 217 -100.15 -16.69 -53.55
N VAL A 218 -100.10 -15.69 -54.45
CA VAL A 218 -98.90 -14.87 -54.70
C VAL A 218 -98.50 -14.07 -53.46
N ILE A 219 -99.45 -13.42 -52.79
CA ILE A 219 -99.19 -12.65 -51.56
C ILE A 219 -98.68 -13.56 -50.43
N GLN A 220 -99.30 -14.73 -50.24
CA GLN A 220 -98.84 -15.72 -49.26
C GLN A 220 -97.43 -16.25 -49.56
N ALA A 221 -97.10 -16.51 -50.84
CA ALA A 221 -95.77 -16.94 -51.26
C ALA A 221 -94.72 -15.84 -51.02
N ALA A 222 -95.03 -14.58 -51.36
CA ALA A 222 -94.17 -13.44 -51.10
C ALA A 222 -93.92 -13.23 -49.59
N PHE A 223 -94.96 -13.34 -48.76
CA PHE A 223 -94.83 -13.27 -47.31
C PHE A 223 -93.95 -14.39 -46.74
N ARG A 224 -94.18 -15.65 -47.16
CA ARG A 224 -93.35 -16.81 -46.76
C ARG A 224 -91.88 -16.61 -47.15
N ARG A 225 -91.60 -16.11 -48.37
CA ARG A 225 -90.24 -15.76 -48.83
C ARG A 225 -89.61 -14.66 -47.96
N CYS A 226 -90.34 -13.60 -47.64
CA CYS A 226 -89.85 -12.49 -46.80
C CYS A 226 -89.64 -12.89 -45.33
N ALA A 227 -90.46 -13.79 -44.78
CA ALA A 227 -90.27 -14.37 -43.45
C ALA A 227 -89.00 -15.26 -43.40
N ALA A 228 -88.82 -16.15 -44.39
CA ALA A 228 -87.63 -16.98 -44.51
C ALA A 228 -86.36 -16.12 -44.70
N ARG A 229 -86.39 -15.09 -45.56
CA ARG A 229 -85.26 -14.16 -45.78
C ARG A 229 -84.89 -13.40 -44.50
N ARG A 230 -85.87 -12.95 -43.70
CA ARG A 230 -85.59 -12.31 -42.39
C ARG A 230 -84.94 -13.27 -41.41
N ARG A 231 -85.43 -14.52 -41.28
CA ARG A 231 -84.81 -15.56 -40.43
C ARG A 231 -83.36 -15.86 -40.86
N TYR A 232 -83.11 -16.02 -42.17
CA TYR A 232 -81.76 -16.23 -42.71
C TYR A 232 -80.81 -15.05 -42.43
N LEU A 233 -81.28 -13.81 -42.62
CA LEU A 233 -80.45 -12.62 -42.37
C LEU A 233 -80.13 -12.44 -40.87
N ALA A 234 -81.05 -12.79 -39.97
CA ALA A 234 -80.79 -12.82 -38.53
C ALA A 234 -79.73 -13.87 -38.17
N LEU A 235 -79.85 -15.10 -38.68
CA LEU A 235 -78.85 -16.16 -38.50
C LEU A 235 -77.48 -15.77 -39.06
N ARG A 236 -77.43 -15.15 -40.25
CA ARG A 236 -76.18 -14.66 -40.85
C ARG A 236 -75.53 -13.55 -40.01
N ARG A 237 -76.30 -12.61 -39.47
CA ARG A 237 -75.79 -11.57 -38.56
C ARG A 237 -75.23 -12.18 -37.27
N ALA A 238 -75.98 -13.09 -36.63
CA ALA A 238 -75.52 -13.78 -35.43
C ALA A 238 -74.23 -14.58 -35.69
N ALA A 239 -74.15 -15.33 -36.79
CA ALA A 239 -72.96 -16.07 -37.19
C ALA A 239 -71.74 -15.16 -37.42
N VAL A 240 -71.91 -14.00 -38.07
CA VAL A 240 -70.81 -13.02 -38.26
C VAL A 240 -70.34 -12.43 -36.94
N VAL A 241 -71.25 -12.06 -36.02
CA VAL A 241 -70.89 -11.54 -34.69
C VAL A 241 -70.15 -12.60 -33.87
N ILE A 242 -70.60 -13.86 -33.90
CA ILE A 242 -69.93 -14.98 -33.23
C ILE A 242 -68.54 -15.21 -33.84
N GLN A 243 -68.40 -15.19 -35.17
CA GLN A 243 -67.11 -15.35 -35.85
C GLN A 243 -66.15 -14.19 -35.57
N GLN A 244 -66.63 -12.95 -35.55
CA GLN A 244 -65.84 -11.76 -35.19
C GLN A 244 -65.39 -11.83 -33.73
N LYS A 245 -66.30 -12.15 -32.80
CA LYS A 245 -65.94 -12.28 -31.38
C LYS A 245 -64.97 -13.43 -31.14
N TYR A 246 -65.15 -14.56 -31.81
CA TYR A 246 -64.21 -15.70 -31.77
C TYR A 246 -62.83 -15.30 -32.29
N ARG A 247 -62.73 -14.67 -33.48
CA ARG A 247 -61.47 -14.19 -34.03
C ARG A 247 -60.77 -13.19 -33.11
N ALA A 248 -61.51 -12.23 -32.55
CA ALA A 248 -60.98 -11.28 -31.57
C ALA A 248 -60.49 -11.97 -30.28
N THR A 249 -61.19 -13.03 -29.82
CA THR A 249 -60.76 -13.82 -28.66
C THR A 249 -59.55 -14.72 -28.95
N VAL A 250 -59.39 -15.24 -30.17
CA VAL A 250 -58.19 -15.97 -30.59
C VAL A 250 -57.00 -15.01 -30.69
N LEU A 251 -57.15 -13.89 -31.41
CA LEU A 251 -56.09 -12.87 -31.53
C LEU A 251 -55.65 -12.33 -30.16
N ALA A 252 -56.60 -12.05 -29.26
CA ALA A 252 -56.29 -11.62 -27.89
C ALA A 252 -55.57 -12.70 -27.07
N ARG A 253 -55.81 -13.99 -27.33
CA ARG A 253 -55.06 -15.09 -26.69
C ARG A 253 -53.66 -15.23 -27.26
N GLU A 254 -53.48 -15.03 -28.56
CA GLU A 254 -52.19 -15.02 -29.24
C GLU A 254 -51.33 -13.85 -28.73
N THR A 255 -51.82 -12.61 -28.78
CA THR A 255 -51.09 -11.44 -28.28
C THR A 255 -50.83 -11.47 -26.77
N THR A 256 -51.76 -12.01 -25.97
CA THR A 256 -51.52 -12.26 -24.54
C THR A 256 -50.45 -13.34 -24.34
N GLY A 257 -50.43 -14.37 -25.18
CA GLY A 257 -49.40 -15.42 -25.19
C GLY A 257 -48.02 -14.85 -25.49
N ASP A 258 -47.90 -14.03 -26.54
CA ASP A 258 -46.66 -13.36 -26.93
C ASP A 258 -46.18 -12.37 -25.86
N PHE A 259 -47.09 -11.55 -25.30
CA PHE A 259 -46.77 -10.66 -24.18
C PHE A 259 -46.30 -11.45 -22.95
N GLN A 260 -46.96 -12.56 -22.61
CA GLN A 260 -46.50 -13.42 -21.52
C GLN A 260 -45.16 -14.11 -21.83
N ALA A 261 -44.90 -14.50 -23.07
CA ALA A 261 -43.62 -15.08 -23.48
C ALA A 261 -42.48 -14.04 -23.39
N LEU A 262 -42.74 -12.81 -23.82
CA LEU A 262 -41.81 -11.68 -23.67
C LEU A 262 -41.59 -11.33 -22.20
N ARG A 263 -42.64 -11.24 -21.39
CA ARG A 263 -42.57 -10.99 -19.93
C ARG A 263 -41.79 -12.09 -19.21
N ARG A 264 -42.03 -13.37 -19.52
CA ARG A 264 -41.28 -14.51 -18.97
C ARG A 264 -39.81 -14.44 -19.38
N SER A 265 -39.51 -14.13 -20.64
CA SER A 265 -38.14 -13.97 -21.14
C SER A 265 -37.41 -12.81 -20.44
N ALA A 266 -38.07 -11.66 -20.30
CA ALA A 266 -37.55 -10.51 -19.56
C ALA A 266 -37.31 -10.84 -18.09
N LEU A 267 -38.24 -11.52 -17.41
CA LEU A 267 -38.08 -11.96 -16.02
C LEU A 267 -36.94 -12.96 -15.86
N VAL A 268 -36.77 -13.91 -16.78
CA VAL A 268 -35.62 -14.86 -16.78
C VAL A 268 -34.30 -14.12 -17.00
N ILE A 269 -34.24 -13.16 -17.93
CA ILE A 269 -33.04 -12.33 -18.17
C ILE A 269 -32.73 -11.49 -16.92
N GLN A 270 -33.73 -10.84 -16.32
CA GLN A 270 -33.57 -10.05 -15.09
C GLN A 270 -33.15 -10.92 -13.90
N ALA A 271 -33.75 -12.10 -13.71
CA ALA A 271 -33.38 -13.03 -12.64
C ALA A 271 -31.94 -13.56 -12.83
N HIS A 272 -31.58 -13.93 -14.06
CA HIS A 272 -30.22 -14.35 -14.39
C HIS A 272 -29.21 -13.21 -14.22
N TRP A 273 -29.58 -11.96 -14.56
CA TRP A 273 -28.75 -10.78 -14.33
C TRP A 273 -28.59 -10.47 -12.84
N ARG A 274 -29.69 -10.45 -12.06
CA ARG A 274 -29.68 -10.25 -10.59
C ARG A 274 -28.80 -11.31 -9.93
N GLY A 275 -28.98 -12.59 -10.29
CA GLY A 275 -28.15 -13.69 -9.80
C GLY A 275 -26.69 -13.64 -10.29
N ARG A 276 -26.40 -13.10 -11.48
CA ARG A 276 -25.02 -12.86 -11.97
C ARG A 276 -24.36 -11.72 -11.20
N ALA A 277 -25.07 -10.61 -10.99
CA ALA A 277 -24.60 -9.46 -10.22
C ALA A 277 -24.33 -9.85 -8.77
N ASP A 278 -25.21 -10.63 -8.13
CA ASP A 278 -25.00 -11.05 -6.75
C ASP A 278 -23.88 -12.08 -6.60
N ARG A 279 -23.83 -13.10 -7.47
CA ARG A 279 -22.65 -14.00 -7.53
C ARG A 279 -21.35 -13.22 -7.78
N LYS A 280 -21.38 -12.09 -8.49
CA LYS A 280 -20.21 -11.21 -8.65
C LYS A 280 -19.86 -10.44 -7.37
N ARG A 281 -20.84 -9.97 -6.59
CA ARG A 281 -20.64 -9.38 -5.26
C ARG A 281 -20.11 -10.40 -4.25
N MET A 282 -20.58 -11.64 -4.29
CA MET A 282 -20.05 -12.72 -3.46
C MET A 282 -18.64 -13.12 -3.90
N GLU A 283 -18.34 -13.15 -5.21
CA GLU A 283 -16.98 -13.37 -5.72
C GLU A 283 -16.00 -12.30 -5.22
N THR A 284 -16.38 -11.02 -5.22
CA THR A 284 -15.50 -9.95 -4.67
C THR A 284 -15.37 -10.02 -3.16
N ARG A 285 -16.46 -10.24 -2.41
CA ARG A 285 -16.43 -10.48 -0.95
C ARG A 285 -15.52 -11.67 -0.59
N HIS A 286 -15.65 -12.80 -1.27
CA HIS A 286 -14.78 -13.96 -1.08
C HIS A 286 -13.32 -13.70 -1.45
N LYS A 287 -13.04 -12.89 -2.48
CA LYS A 287 -11.66 -12.45 -2.80
C LYS A 287 -11.08 -11.57 -1.70
N CYS A 288 -11.84 -10.62 -1.17
CA CYS A 288 -11.41 -9.79 -0.04
C CYS A 288 -11.15 -10.64 1.21
N ALA A 289 -12.07 -11.55 1.55
CA ALA A 289 -11.89 -12.50 2.66
C ALA A 289 -10.65 -13.40 2.45
N ALA A 290 -10.44 -13.94 1.25
CA ALA A 290 -9.26 -14.74 0.93
C ALA A 290 -7.96 -13.94 0.99
N LEU A 291 -7.96 -12.66 0.60
CA LEU A 291 -6.81 -11.77 0.73
C LEU A 291 -6.49 -11.46 2.20
N ILE A 292 -7.51 -11.17 3.02
CA ILE A 292 -7.37 -10.96 4.47
C ILE A 292 -6.84 -12.23 5.15
N GLN A 293 -7.44 -13.40 4.86
CA GLN A 293 -6.97 -14.70 5.37
C GLN A 293 -5.54 -15.02 4.91
N ALA A 294 -5.16 -14.70 3.66
CA ALA A 294 -3.81 -14.88 3.16
C ALA A 294 -2.81 -13.94 3.85
N HIS A 295 -3.19 -12.69 4.11
CA HIS A 295 -2.39 -11.74 4.88
C HIS A 295 -2.23 -12.18 6.34
N TYR A 296 -3.29 -12.63 7.00
CA TYR A 296 -3.23 -13.17 8.36
C TYR A 296 -2.37 -14.44 8.44
N ARG A 297 -2.57 -15.42 7.55
CA ARG A 297 -1.74 -16.65 7.46
C ARG A 297 -0.27 -16.31 7.21
N ARG A 298 0.02 -15.32 6.33
CA ARG A 298 1.37 -14.79 6.11
C ARG A 298 1.93 -14.11 7.37
N HIS A 299 1.14 -13.32 8.08
CA HIS A 299 1.57 -12.63 9.29
C HIS A 299 1.93 -13.64 10.39
N ARG A 300 1.03 -14.59 10.67
CA ARG A 300 1.25 -15.70 11.62
C ARG A 300 2.51 -16.50 11.28
N ALA A 301 2.66 -16.97 10.04
CA ALA A 301 3.86 -17.70 9.62
C ALA A 301 5.15 -16.84 9.69
N GLN A 302 5.05 -15.52 9.51
CA GLN A 302 6.19 -14.62 9.71
C GLN A 302 6.50 -14.38 11.19
N ALA A 303 5.52 -14.38 12.09
CA ALA A 303 5.71 -14.30 13.53
C ALA A 303 6.34 -15.59 14.09
N GLU A 304 5.80 -16.76 13.71
CA GLU A 304 6.34 -18.08 14.05
C GLU A 304 7.81 -18.22 13.58
N TYR A 305 8.09 -17.86 12.32
CA TYR A 305 9.47 -17.85 11.80
C TYR A 305 10.39 -16.83 12.51
N ARG A 306 9.89 -15.66 12.90
CA ARG A 306 10.68 -14.67 13.69
C ARG A 306 11.05 -15.24 15.06
N SER A 307 10.11 -15.89 15.75
CA SER A 307 10.33 -16.55 17.04
C SER A 307 11.36 -17.68 16.93
N GLN A 308 11.16 -18.62 15.99
CA GLN A 308 12.11 -19.71 15.72
C GLN A 308 13.51 -19.18 15.37
N LYS A 309 13.60 -18.11 14.56
CA LYS A 309 14.88 -17.48 14.23
C LYS A 309 15.53 -16.81 15.46
N ALA A 310 14.75 -16.17 16.34
CA ALA A 310 15.28 -15.58 17.57
C ALA A 310 15.87 -16.66 18.50
N ALA A 311 15.13 -17.74 18.74
CA ALA A 311 15.62 -18.89 19.51
C ALA A 311 16.89 -19.49 18.89
N ALA A 312 16.93 -19.71 17.57
CA ALA A 312 18.11 -20.20 16.88
C ALA A 312 19.32 -19.25 17.01
N VAL A 313 19.12 -17.93 17.04
CA VAL A 313 20.20 -16.94 17.25
C VAL A 313 20.69 -16.96 18.70
N VAL A 314 19.82 -17.16 19.69
CA VAL A 314 20.23 -17.33 21.10
C VAL A 314 21.07 -18.59 21.27
N ILE A 315 20.63 -19.73 20.73
CA ILE A 315 21.37 -21.00 20.75
C ILE A 315 22.73 -20.84 20.04
N GLN A 316 22.77 -20.20 18.86
CA GLN A 316 24.02 -19.92 18.14
C GLN A 316 24.96 -18.99 18.91
N ARG A 317 24.43 -18.02 19.67
CA ARG A 317 25.23 -17.14 20.54
C ARG A 317 25.84 -17.92 21.70
N GLN A 318 25.04 -18.72 22.41
CA GLN A 318 25.53 -19.53 23.53
C GLN A 318 26.51 -20.60 23.08
N PHE A 319 26.25 -21.30 21.97
CA PHE A 319 27.18 -22.29 21.42
C PHE A 319 28.53 -21.67 21.03
N ARG A 320 28.55 -20.48 20.43
CA ARG A 320 29.80 -19.76 20.14
C ARG A 320 30.54 -19.33 21.40
N ALA A 321 29.83 -18.88 22.43
CA ALA A 321 30.43 -18.55 23.72
C ALA A 321 31.02 -19.80 24.41
N TYR A 322 30.32 -20.94 24.34
CA TYR A 322 30.83 -22.23 24.82
C TYR A 322 32.10 -22.67 24.07
N VAL A 323 32.11 -22.60 22.73
CA VAL A 323 33.30 -22.96 21.92
C VAL A 323 34.49 -22.07 22.28
N ALA A 324 34.31 -20.74 22.33
CA ALA A 324 35.38 -19.83 22.73
C ALA A 324 35.85 -20.07 24.19
N GLY A 325 34.94 -20.42 25.10
CA GLY A 325 35.25 -20.87 26.46
C GLY A 325 36.04 -22.19 26.51
N ARG A 326 35.82 -23.08 25.55
CA ARG A 326 36.58 -24.34 25.40
C ARG A 326 37.98 -24.08 24.85
N GLU A 327 38.09 -23.29 23.78
CA GLU A 327 39.37 -22.89 23.15
C GLU A 327 40.28 -22.16 24.15
N THR A 328 39.74 -21.21 24.92
CA THR A 328 40.49 -20.51 25.98
C THR A 328 40.89 -21.42 27.14
N ARG A 329 40.05 -22.40 27.52
CA ARG A 329 40.41 -23.42 28.52
C ARG A 329 41.49 -24.38 28.01
N GLU A 330 41.44 -24.80 26.75
CA GLU A 330 42.48 -25.63 26.12
C GLU A 330 43.82 -24.88 26.04
N ALA A 331 43.81 -23.60 25.64
CA ALA A 331 45.00 -22.75 25.64
C ALA A 331 45.60 -22.56 27.06
N TYR A 332 44.75 -22.34 28.08
CA TYR A 332 45.18 -22.29 29.48
C TYR A 332 45.80 -23.61 29.94
N LEU A 333 45.18 -24.76 29.63
CA LEU A 333 45.70 -26.08 30.00
C LEU A 333 47.05 -26.38 29.30
N SER A 334 47.20 -26.02 28.03
CA SER A 334 48.47 -26.13 27.29
C SER A 334 49.56 -25.26 27.93
N THR A 335 49.23 -24.00 28.28
CA THR A 335 50.15 -23.08 28.96
C THR A 335 50.56 -23.62 30.33
N ARG A 336 49.61 -24.13 31.11
CA ARG A 336 49.85 -24.76 32.42
C ARG A 336 50.75 -26.00 32.29
N ALA A 337 50.52 -26.85 31.29
CA ALA A 337 51.35 -28.03 31.03
C ALA A 337 52.79 -27.64 30.67
N ALA A 338 52.98 -26.62 29.82
CA ALA A 338 54.31 -26.08 29.49
C ALA A 338 55.03 -25.51 30.73
N CYS A 339 54.32 -24.75 31.59
CA CYS A 339 54.86 -24.26 32.84
C CYS A 339 55.27 -25.39 33.80
N VAL A 340 54.45 -26.44 33.95
CA VAL A 340 54.79 -27.60 34.79
C VAL A 340 55.98 -28.38 34.22
N ALA A 341 56.06 -28.55 32.90
CA ALA A 341 57.21 -29.19 32.25
C ALA A 341 58.51 -28.40 32.44
N LEU A 342 58.48 -27.07 32.31
CA LEU A 342 59.62 -26.19 32.60
C LEU A 342 60.03 -26.24 34.08
N GLN A 343 59.06 -26.23 35.01
CA GLN A 343 59.32 -26.36 36.45
C GLN A 343 59.94 -27.72 36.80
N ALA A 344 59.44 -28.81 36.22
CA ALA A 344 60.00 -30.15 36.40
C ALA A 344 61.42 -30.26 35.81
N GLY A 345 61.62 -29.74 34.59
CA GLY A 345 62.92 -29.69 33.93
C GLY A 345 63.96 -28.89 34.73
N PHE A 346 63.59 -27.73 35.25
CA PHE A 346 64.46 -26.90 36.11
C PHE A 346 64.78 -27.59 37.44
N ARG A 347 63.78 -28.15 38.13
CA ARG A 347 63.99 -28.92 39.38
C ARG A 347 64.93 -30.10 39.16
N GLY A 348 64.70 -30.88 38.10
CA GLY A 348 65.54 -32.03 37.73
C GLY A 348 66.93 -31.63 37.20
N MET A 349 67.10 -30.44 36.62
CA MET A 349 68.42 -29.89 36.28
C MET A 349 69.20 -29.50 37.54
N ARG A 350 68.57 -28.79 38.49
CA ARG A 350 69.20 -28.38 39.75
C ARG A 350 69.71 -29.59 40.56
N VAL A 351 68.88 -30.62 40.74
CA VAL A 351 69.25 -31.85 41.46
C VAL A 351 70.37 -32.61 40.74
N ARG A 352 70.37 -32.67 39.40
CA ARG A 352 71.47 -33.30 38.64
C ARG A 352 72.78 -32.53 38.78
N LYS A 353 72.77 -31.19 38.74
CA LYS A 353 73.98 -30.37 38.94
C LYS A 353 74.56 -30.57 40.34
N GLU A 354 73.71 -30.57 41.37
CA GLU A 354 74.14 -30.82 42.76
C GLU A 354 74.74 -32.24 42.94
N LEU A 355 74.13 -33.26 42.30
CA LEU A 355 74.66 -34.62 42.28
C LEU A 355 75.99 -34.71 41.51
N GLU A 356 76.16 -33.93 40.44
CA GLU A 356 77.39 -33.90 39.65
C GLU A 356 78.53 -33.19 40.38
N GLU A 357 78.26 -32.08 41.08
CA GLU A 357 79.20 -31.43 42.00
C GLU A 357 79.63 -32.38 43.12
N LYS A 358 78.68 -33.11 43.72
CA LYS A 358 78.96 -34.17 44.71
C LYS A 358 79.78 -35.34 44.13
N ARG A 359 79.53 -35.73 42.88
CA ARG A 359 80.32 -36.77 42.17
C ARG A 359 81.73 -36.31 41.83
N GLN A 360 81.92 -35.04 41.45
CA GLN A 360 83.25 -34.46 41.23
C GLN A 360 84.05 -34.43 42.55
N ALA A 361 83.44 -33.97 43.65
CA ALA A 361 84.06 -34.03 44.98
C ALA A 361 84.42 -35.47 45.38
N ALA A 362 83.50 -36.43 45.22
CA ALA A 362 83.77 -37.84 45.47
C ALA A 362 84.90 -38.40 44.59
N THR A 363 85.00 -37.97 43.33
CA THR A 363 86.07 -38.38 42.40
C THR A 363 87.43 -37.83 42.82
N VAL A 364 87.49 -36.58 43.30
CA VAL A 364 88.72 -35.96 43.86
C VAL A 364 89.14 -36.65 45.16
N ILE A 365 88.18 -37.02 46.03
CA ILE A 365 88.46 -37.79 47.25
C ILE A 365 88.97 -39.19 46.87
N GLN A 366 88.28 -39.90 45.96
CA GLN A 366 88.69 -41.24 45.52
C GLN A 366 90.06 -41.25 44.83
N SER A 367 90.37 -40.27 43.99
CA SER A 367 91.70 -40.17 43.36
C SER A 367 92.77 -39.81 44.39
N SER A 368 92.47 -38.93 45.35
CA SER A 368 93.37 -38.60 46.47
C SER A 368 93.64 -39.79 47.39
N VAL A 369 92.62 -40.59 47.70
CA VAL A 369 92.75 -41.83 48.51
C VAL A 369 93.47 -42.92 47.72
N ARG A 370 93.20 -43.09 46.42
CA ARG A 370 93.98 -44.00 45.56
C ARG A 370 95.45 -43.57 45.47
N MET A 371 95.72 -42.27 45.35
CA MET A 371 97.07 -41.71 45.40
C MET A 371 97.73 -41.94 46.76
N LEU A 372 97.01 -41.75 47.88
CA LEU A 372 97.50 -42.03 49.23
C LEU A 372 97.82 -43.51 49.43
N LEU A 373 96.97 -44.42 48.98
CA LEU A 373 97.16 -45.87 49.07
C LEU A 373 98.31 -46.34 48.17
N SER A 374 98.41 -45.84 46.94
CA SER A 374 99.55 -46.08 46.05
C SER A 374 100.85 -45.51 46.63
N ARG A 375 100.80 -44.32 47.25
CA ARG A 375 101.95 -43.73 47.96
C ARG A 375 102.32 -44.53 49.22
N LYS A 376 101.35 -45.11 49.95
CA LYS A 376 101.61 -46.00 51.09
C LYS A 376 102.20 -47.35 50.64
N ARG A 377 101.73 -47.92 49.52
CA ARG A 377 102.35 -49.10 48.89
C ARG A 377 103.76 -48.79 48.38
N TYR A 378 103.95 -47.66 47.71
CA TYR A 378 105.26 -47.19 47.28
C TYR A 378 106.20 -46.98 48.47
N VAL A 379 105.77 -46.33 49.54
CA VAL A 379 106.56 -46.14 50.77
C VAL A 379 106.83 -47.47 51.49
N LEU A 380 105.95 -48.47 51.42
CA LEU A 380 106.21 -49.83 51.92
C LEU A 380 107.22 -50.61 51.06
N LEU A 381 107.14 -50.49 49.74
CA LEU A 381 108.15 -51.07 48.83
C LEU A 381 109.49 -50.33 48.95
N GLN A 382 109.45 -49.02 49.16
CA GLN A 382 110.61 -48.17 49.41
C GLN A 382 111.20 -48.47 50.79
N SER A 383 110.40 -48.71 51.83
CA SER A 383 110.92 -49.05 53.16
C SER A 383 111.44 -50.49 53.20
N ALA A 384 110.80 -51.45 52.54
CA ALA A 384 111.32 -52.82 52.41
C ALA A 384 112.64 -52.85 51.62
N SER A 385 112.70 -52.17 50.47
CA SER A 385 113.95 -52.06 49.70
C SER A 385 115.01 -51.21 50.44
N ILE A 386 114.64 -50.17 51.18
CA ILE A 386 115.57 -49.46 52.07
C ILE A 386 116.05 -50.34 53.21
N VAL A 387 115.23 -51.21 53.83
CA VAL A 387 115.68 -52.12 54.90
C VAL A 387 116.64 -53.19 54.38
N ILE A 388 116.38 -53.75 53.19
CA ILE A 388 117.32 -54.68 52.53
C ILE A 388 118.60 -53.93 52.16
N GLN A 389 118.49 -52.76 51.52
CA GLN A 389 119.63 -51.93 51.17
C GLN A 389 120.33 -51.30 52.37
N SER A 390 119.71 -51.18 53.55
CA SER A 390 120.31 -50.58 54.75
C SER A 390 120.92 -51.62 55.67
N ARG A 391 120.45 -52.88 55.69
CA ARG A 391 121.27 -54.00 56.19
C ARG A 391 122.56 -54.12 55.37
N TYR A 392 122.44 -54.11 54.05
CA TYR A 392 123.60 -54.14 53.14
C TYR A 392 124.49 -52.90 53.28
N ARG A 393 123.92 -51.69 53.30
CA ARG A 393 124.70 -50.45 53.45
C ARG A 393 125.24 -50.26 54.86
N ALA A 394 124.58 -50.65 55.95
CA ALA A 394 125.13 -50.48 57.30
C ALA A 394 126.42 -51.30 57.51
N LEU A 395 126.50 -52.49 56.89
CA LEU A 395 127.72 -53.30 56.84
C LEU A 395 128.91 -52.56 56.20
N LEU A 396 128.64 -51.68 55.23
CA LEU A 396 129.64 -50.80 54.60
C LEU A 396 129.82 -49.46 55.34
N LEU A 397 128.73 -48.85 55.82
CA LEU A 397 128.71 -47.50 56.39
C LEU A 397 129.33 -47.44 57.78
N GLY A 398 129.30 -48.55 58.53
CA GLY A 398 130.08 -48.70 59.75
C GLY A 398 131.60 -48.54 59.54
N ARG A 399 132.08 -48.70 58.29
CA ARG A 399 133.47 -48.45 57.89
C ARG A 399 133.72 -47.02 57.37
N THR A 400 132.70 -46.23 57.04
CA THR A 400 132.86 -44.87 56.47
C THR A 400 132.31 -43.72 57.33
N GLN A 401 131.33 -43.94 58.21
CA GLN A 401 130.83 -42.85 59.07
C GLN A 401 131.84 -42.36 60.11
N ARG A 402 132.86 -43.16 60.43
CA ARG A 402 133.95 -42.78 61.34
C ARG A 402 134.83 -41.65 60.77
N THR A 403 134.85 -41.46 59.45
CA THR A 403 135.63 -40.39 58.77
C THR A 403 134.82 -39.14 58.48
N GLU A 404 133.52 -39.23 58.14
CA GLU A 404 132.71 -38.07 57.73
C GLU A 404 132.33 -37.12 58.87
N TYR A 405 132.19 -37.62 60.11
CA TYR A 405 131.89 -36.80 61.30
C TYR A 405 132.89 -35.65 61.51
N ARG A 406 134.15 -35.82 61.06
CA ARG A 406 135.21 -34.80 61.13
C ARG A 406 134.95 -33.57 60.26
N VAL A 407 134.13 -33.67 59.21
CA VAL A 407 133.96 -32.63 58.18
C VAL A 407 132.78 -31.68 58.49
N LEU A 408 131.67 -32.22 59.02
CA LEU A 408 130.43 -31.44 59.21
C LEU A 408 130.59 -30.23 60.16
N ARG A 409 131.56 -30.24 61.07
CA ARG A 409 131.92 -29.10 61.95
C ARG A 409 132.30 -27.83 61.17
N GLN A 410 132.84 -27.94 59.95
CA GLN A 410 133.22 -26.78 59.14
C GLN A 410 132.05 -26.12 58.38
N ALA A 411 130.91 -26.82 58.20
CA ALA A 411 129.82 -26.32 57.37
C ALA A 411 129.08 -25.12 57.98
N ALA A 412 128.99 -25.05 59.33
CA ALA A 412 128.22 -24.05 60.06
C ALA A 412 128.67 -22.59 59.78
N VAL A 413 129.96 -22.37 59.54
CA VAL A 413 130.54 -21.03 59.32
C VAL A 413 130.00 -20.36 58.05
N LYS A 414 129.65 -21.13 57.01
CA LYS A 414 129.26 -20.57 55.71
C LYS A 414 127.87 -19.91 55.69
N ILE A 415 127.00 -20.20 56.68
CA ILE A 415 125.63 -19.66 56.73
C ILE A 415 125.61 -18.16 57.05
N GLN A 416 126.60 -17.65 57.80
CA GLN A 416 126.66 -16.25 58.25
C GLN A 416 126.81 -15.22 57.10
N ALA A 417 127.30 -15.65 55.92
CA ALA A 417 127.53 -14.75 54.78
C ALA A 417 126.24 -14.34 54.03
N ALA A 418 125.21 -15.20 54.00
CA ALA A 418 124.07 -15.05 53.10
C ALA A 418 123.18 -13.83 53.41
N TYR A 419 123.05 -13.46 54.69
CA TYR A 419 122.12 -12.42 55.16
C TYR A 419 122.39 -11.03 54.55
N ARG A 420 123.67 -10.69 54.31
CA ARG A 420 124.07 -9.35 53.83
C ARG A 420 123.56 -9.05 52.40
N ALA A 421 123.29 -10.06 51.58
CA ALA A 421 122.94 -9.89 50.16
C ALA A 421 121.48 -9.45 49.90
N CYS A 422 120.56 -9.65 50.84
CA CYS A 422 119.13 -9.35 50.61
C CYS A 422 118.80 -7.86 50.62
N ARG A 423 119.49 -7.06 51.45
CA ARG A 423 119.08 -5.66 51.75
C ARG A 423 119.15 -4.73 50.54
N VAL A 424 120.09 -4.96 49.61
CA VAL A 424 120.29 -4.14 48.40
C VAL A 424 119.18 -4.34 47.36
N ARG A 425 118.59 -5.54 47.28
CA ARG A 425 117.62 -5.91 46.23
C ARG A 425 116.20 -5.34 46.47
N ALA A 426 115.99 -4.57 47.53
CA ALA A 426 114.71 -3.93 47.83
C ALA A 426 114.55 -2.58 47.10
N ASP A 427 115.55 -1.70 47.15
CA ASP A 427 115.37 -0.30 46.76
C ASP A 427 115.19 -0.10 45.24
N LEU A 428 115.93 -0.87 44.43
CA LEU A 428 115.89 -0.80 42.97
C LEU A 428 114.47 -0.99 42.40
N ARG A 429 113.64 -1.83 43.04
CA ARG A 429 112.27 -2.13 42.59
C ARG A 429 111.29 -0.96 42.74
N ARG A 430 111.55 0.00 43.65
CA ARG A 430 110.73 1.21 43.79
C ARG A 430 110.91 2.14 42.58
N ARG A 431 112.15 2.39 42.18
CA ARG A 431 112.51 3.33 41.08
C ARG A 431 111.94 2.88 39.73
N HIS A 432 112.03 1.59 39.39
CA HIS A 432 111.49 1.03 38.15
C HIS A 432 109.95 0.96 38.08
N SER A 433 109.22 1.34 39.13
CA SER A 433 107.75 1.26 39.16
C SER A 433 107.09 2.59 38.76
N ALA A 434 107.65 3.73 39.20
CA ALA A 434 107.16 5.06 38.83
C ALA A 434 107.23 5.33 37.31
N ALA A 435 108.36 4.99 36.66
CA ALA A 435 108.58 5.24 35.24
C ALA A 435 107.56 4.55 34.31
N ARG A 436 107.09 3.34 34.68
CA ARG A 436 106.11 2.59 33.89
C ARG A 436 104.70 3.19 33.94
N ALA A 437 104.31 3.81 35.06
CA ALA A 437 102.99 4.43 35.19
C ALA A 437 102.82 5.61 34.21
N ILE A 438 103.83 6.47 34.11
CA ILE A 438 103.83 7.65 33.22
C ILE A 438 103.75 7.21 31.75
N GLN A 439 104.58 6.23 31.36
CA GLN A 439 104.61 5.73 29.97
C GLN A 439 103.31 5.02 29.54
N ALA A 440 102.59 4.38 30.45
CA ALA A 440 101.31 3.74 30.15
C ALA A 440 100.21 4.75 29.80
N GLN A 441 100.10 5.84 30.57
CA GLN A 441 98.97 6.76 30.46
C GLN A 441 99.00 7.61 29.17
N PHE A 442 100.20 8.00 28.69
CA PHE A 442 100.34 8.66 27.39
C PHE A 442 99.94 7.76 26.22
N ARG A 443 100.22 6.44 26.30
CA ARG A 443 99.81 5.46 25.28
C ARG A 443 98.29 5.32 25.23
N MET A 444 97.62 5.28 26.39
CA MET A 444 96.15 5.26 26.49
C MET A 444 95.50 6.49 25.82
N TYR A 445 96.07 7.69 26.03
CA TYR A 445 95.55 8.92 25.45
C TYR A 445 95.58 8.90 23.91
N ARG A 446 96.70 8.47 23.31
CA ARG A 446 96.83 8.32 21.84
C ARG A 446 95.79 7.35 21.24
N THR A 447 95.57 6.18 21.85
CA THR A 447 94.55 5.23 21.35
C THR A 447 93.13 5.75 21.52
N ARG A 448 92.82 6.46 22.62
CA ARG A 448 91.50 7.06 22.86
C ARG A 448 91.14 8.10 21.80
N MET A 449 92.08 8.97 21.41
CA MET A 449 91.84 9.97 20.36
C MET A 449 91.62 9.35 18.98
N ALA A 450 92.44 8.35 18.60
CA ALA A 450 92.26 7.62 17.34
C ALA A 450 90.91 6.89 17.26
N TYR A 451 90.44 6.33 18.38
CA TYR A 451 89.13 5.67 18.46
C TYR A 451 87.95 6.65 18.27
N LEU A 452 88.02 7.84 18.86
CA LEU A 452 86.98 8.87 18.71
C LEU A 452 86.85 9.36 17.25
N LEU A 453 87.98 9.53 16.54
CA LEU A 453 87.96 9.86 15.11
C LEU A 453 87.31 8.74 14.26
N LYS A 454 87.55 7.47 14.62
CA LYS A 454 86.95 6.32 13.93
C LYS A 454 85.43 6.26 14.14
N LEU A 455 84.94 6.65 15.31
CA LEU A 455 83.50 6.69 15.61
C LEU A 455 82.75 7.78 14.84
N SER A 456 83.32 8.98 14.67
CA SER A 456 82.66 10.06 13.92
C SER A 456 82.53 9.72 12.42
N VAL A 457 83.58 9.14 11.82
CA VAL A 457 83.53 8.63 10.43
C VAL A 457 82.46 7.54 10.27
N LEU A 458 82.38 6.58 11.20
CA LEU A 458 81.36 5.53 11.17
C LEU A 458 79.93 6.09 11.34
N ALA A 459 79.74 7.15 12.14
CA ALA A 459 78.44 7.81 12.28
C ALA A 459 78.00 8.49 10.97
N ILE A 460 78.91 9.18 10.28
CA ILE A 460 78.67 9.81 8.97
C ILE A 460 78.33 8.74 7.92
N GLN A 461 79.14 7.67 7.85
CA GLN A 461 78.91 6.55 6.90
C GLN A 461 77.57 5.84 7.15
N ARG A 462 77.17 5.61 8.41
CA ARG A 462 75.84 5.08 8.77
C ARG A 462 74.72 6.01 8.28
N LYS A 463 74.85 7.32 8.52
CA LYS A 463 73.84 8.32 8.13
C LYS A 463 73.68 8.41 6.59
N TYR A 464 74.78 8.30 5.85
CA TYR A 464 74.77 8.24 4.38
C TYR A 464 74.15 6.94 3.85
N ARG A 465 74.55 5.77 4.39
CA ARG A 465 73.95 4.48 3.99
C ARG A 465 72.44 4.46 4.26
N ALA A 466 71.99 5.02 5.37
CA ALA A 466 70.56 5.17 5.68
C ALA A 466 69.80 6.04 4.67
N THR A 467 70.34 7.19 4.24
CA THR A 467 69.66 8.03 3.23
C THR A 467 69.68 7.43 1.83
N VAL A 468 70.69 6.63 1.47
CA VAL A 468 70.69 5.83 0.23
C VAL A 468 69.62 4.74 0.30
N SER A 469 69.56 3.94 1.38
CA SER A 469 68.53 2.91 1.57
C SER A 469 67.11 3.50 1.54
N ALA A 470 66.89 4.66 2.16
CA ALA A 470 65.61 5.35 2.15
C ALA A 470 65.20 5.86 0.74
N LYS A 471 66.17 6.21 -0.13
CA LYS A 471 65.89 6.52 -1.54
C LYS A 471 65.46 5.27 -2.32
N VAL A 472 66.15 4.14 -2.14
CA VAL A 472 65.83 2.87 -2.83
C VAL A 472 64.47 2.32 -2.41
N GLN A 473 64.15 2.33 -1.10
CA GLN A 473 62.81 1.95 -0.63
C GLN A 473 61.71 2.86 -1.19
N ARG A 474 62.02 4.15 -1.40
CA ARG A 474 61.07 5.12 -1.99
C ARG A 474 60.83 4.90 -3.48
N THR A 475 61.82 4.49 -4.28
CA THR A 475 61.61 4.14 -5.70
C THR A 475 60.80 2.85 -5.81
N GLN A 476 61.19 1.79 -5.10
CA GLN A 476 60.45 0.52 -5.06
C GLN A 476 58.99 0.69 -4.64
N TYR A 477 58.70 1.55 -3.66
CA TYR A 477 57.33 1.88 -3.27
C TYR A 477 56.55 2.61 -4.37
N LEU A 478 57.19 3.52 -5.12
CA LEU A 478 56.55 4.24 -6.22
C LEU A 478 56.25 3.33 -7.43
N GLU A 479 57.15 2.39 -7.73
CA GLU A 479 56.98 1.35 -8.76
C GLU A 479 55.88 0.35 -8.38
N THR A 480 55.91 -0.16 -7.15
CA THR A 480 54.85 -1.02 -6.61
C THR A 480 53.49 -0.32 -6.68
N ARG A 481 53.46 0.98 -6.38
CA ARG A 481 52.26 1.82 -6.46
C ARG A 481 51.80 2.09 -7.89
N SER A 482 52.71 2.31 -8.85
CA SER A 482 52.33 2.54 -10.25
C SER A 482 51.77 1.25 -10.88
N ALA A 483 52.43 0.11 -10.66
CA ALA A 483 51.94 -1.22 -11.05
C ALA A 483 50.55 -1.50 -10.45
N ALA A 484 50.35 -1.23 -9.14
CA ALA A 484 49.06 -1.38 -8.50
C ALA A 484 47.97 -0.45 -9.09
N ILE A 485 48.31 0.77 -9.51
CA ILE A 485 47.38 1.68 -10.18
C ILE A 485 46.99 1.15 -11.57
N VAL A 486 47.95 0.67 -12.37
CA VAL A 486 47.70 0.07 -13.69
C VAL A 486 46.81 -1.16 -13.57
N LEU A 487 47.13 -2.07 -12.63
CA LEU A 487 46.37 -3.31 -12.42
C LEU A 487 44.95 -3.02 -11.90
N GLN A 488 44.78 -2.02 -11.02
CA GLN A 488 43.46 -1.52 -10.63
C GLN A 488 42.68 -0.88 -11.78
N ALA A 489 43.34 -0.13 -12.68
CA ALA A 489 42.70 0.48 -13.85
C ALA A 489 42.23 -0.60 -14.84
N ALA A 490 43.08 -1.57 -15.15
CA ALA A 490 42.77 -2.72 -16.00
C ALA A 490 41.58 -3.53 -15.44
N TYR A 491 41.58 -3.85 -14.14
CA TYR A 491 40.47 -4.56 -13.49
C TYR A 491 39.16 -3.75 -13.51
N ARG A 492 39.21 -2.44 -13.24
CA ARG A 492 38.03 -1.55 -13.32
C ARG A 492 37.46 -1.51 -14.74
N GLY A 493 38.32 -1.34 -15.75
CA GLY A 493 37.93 -1.37 -17.17
C GLY A 493 37.31 -2.71 -17.57
N GLN A 494 37.93 -3.83 -17.18
CA GLN A 494 37.43 -5.16 -17.49
C GLN A 494 36.08 -5.45 -16.83
N LYS A 495 35.88 -5.02 -15.58
CA LYS A 495 34.61 -5.14 -14.87
C LYS A 495 33.50 -4.32 -15.55
N VAL A 496 33.80 -3.08 -15.99
CA VAL A 496 32.84 -2.27 -16.76
C VAL A 496 32.52 -2.92 -18.10
N ARG A 497 33.51 -3.43 -18.84
CA ARG A 497 33.28 -4.16 -20.11
C ARG A 497 32.41 -5.41 -19.91
N GLN A 498 32.65 -6.20 -18.85
CA GLN A 498 31.77 -7.33 -18.50
C GLN A 498 30.34 -6.89 -18.16
N GLU A 499 30.15 -5.79 -17.44
CA GLU A 499 28.82 -5.30 -17.10
C GLU A 499 28.07 -4.75 -18.32
N VAL A 500 28.76 -4.02 -19.21
CA VAL A 500 28.20 -3.55 -20.50
C VAL A 500 27.83 -4.74 -21.39
N ALA A 501 28.71 -5.74 -21.55
CA ALA A 501 28.39 -6.96 -22.29
C ALA A 501 27.20 -7.72 -21.68
N ARG A 502 27.06 -7.71 -20.35
CA ARG A 502 25.90 -8.30 -19.64
C ARG A 502 24.61 -7.49 -19.87
N ARG A 503 24.68 -6.15 -19.95
CA ARG A 503 23.55 -5.28 -20.32
C ARG A 503 23.12 -5.53 -21.77
N HIS A 504 24.06 -5.61 -22.72
CA HIS A 504 23.76 -5.94 -24.11
C HIS A 504 23.12 -7.32 -24.25
N ARG A 505 23.66 -8.39 -23.65
CA ARG A 505 23.01 -9.71 -23.67
C ARG A 505 21.58 -9.68 -23.08
N ALA A 506 21.34 -8.90 -22.02
CA ALA A 506 19.99 -8.73 -21.48
C ALA A 506 19.06 -8.00 -22.47
N ALA A 507 19.54 -6.96 -23.16
CA ALA A 507 18.79 -6.29 -24.21
C ALA A 507 18.47 -7.23 -25.38
N THR A 508 19.44 -8.04 -25.86
CA THR A 508 19.22 -9.03 -26.92
C THR A 508 18.18 -10.09 -26.51
N VAL A 509 18.18 -10.54 -25.25
CA VAL A 509 17.15 -11.46 -24.71
C VAL A 509 15.77 -10.78 -24.65
N ILE A 510 15.69 -9.52 -24.20
CA ILE A 510 14.42 -8.77 -24.18
C ILE A 510 13.90 -8.55 -25.61
N GLN A 511 14.76 -8.15 -26.54
CA GLN A 511 14.43 -7.93 -27.95
C GLN A 511 13.98 -9.23 -28.66
N SER A 512 14.66 -10.35 -28.43
CA SER A 512 14.28 -11.64 -29.02
C SER A 512 12.99 -12.21 -28.42
N VAL A 513 12.79 -12.09 -27.10
CA VAL A 513 11.51 -12.44 -26.45
C VAL A 513 10.37 -11.54 -26.92
N PHE A 514 10.60 -10.23 -27.10
CA PHE A 514 9.60 -9.31 -27.66
C PHE A 514 9.26 -9.62 -29.12
N ARG A 515 10.28 -9.87 -29.96
CA ARG A 515 10.08 -10.32 -31.36
C ARG A 515 9.27 -11.62 -31.40
N LYS A 516 9.62 -12.64 -30.59
CA LYS A 516 8.83 -13.87 -30.46
C LYS A 516 7.40 -13.56 -30.04
N HIS A 517 7.20 -12.76 -29.00
CA HIS A 517 5.87 -12.42 -28.50
C HIS A 517 5.00 -11.72 -29.55
N ARG A 518 5.57 -10.81 -30.35
CA ARG A 518 4.86 -10.13 -31.44
C ARG A 518 4.35 -11.12 -32.50
N GLU A 519 5.21 -12.04 -32.96
CA GLU A 519 4.80 -13.05 -33.95
C GLU A 519 3.90 -14.14 -33.33
N GLU A 520 4.06 -14.46 -32.04
CA GLU A 520 3.21 -15.41 -31.31
C GLU A 520 1.80 -14.84 -31.08
N VAL A 521 1.66 -13.53 -30.86
CA VAL A 521 0.36 -12.83 -30.83
C VAL A 521 -0.28 -12.79 -32.22
N ARG A 522 0.49 -12.50 -33.28
CA ARG A 522 0.02 -12.58 -34.67
C ARG A 522 -0.47 -13.99 -35.03
N PHE A 523 0.29 -15.03 -34.68
CA PHE A 523 -0.09 -16.41 -34.88
C PHE A 523 -1.34 -16.80 -34.08
N GLN A 524 -1.48 -16.33 -32.83
CA GLN A 524 -2.69 -16.55 -32.03
C GLN A 524 -3.91 -15.86 -32.66
N ALA A 525 -3.78 -14.64 -33.18
CA ALA A 525 -4.84 -13.96 -33.91
C ALA A 525 -5.24 -14.72 -35.19
N LEU A 526 -4.25 -15.12 -36.01
CA LEU A 526 -4.48 -15.91 -37.23
C LEU A 526 -5.19 -17.24 -36.92
N ARG A 527 -4.75 -17.94 -35.86
CA ARG A 527 -5.36 -19.18 -35.37
C ARG A 527 -6.79 -18.97 -34.86
N LEU A 528 -7.08 -17.86 -34.18
CA LEU A 528 -8.43 -17.52 -33.75
C LEU A 528 -9.34 -17.25 -34.96
N SER A 529 -8.88 -16.49 -35.96
CA SER A 529 -9.60 -16.29 -37.22
C SER A 529 -9.88 -17.61 -37.93
N ALA A 530 -8.89 -18.50 -38.04
CA ALA A 530 -9.06 -19.83 -38.62
C ALA A 530 -10.09 -20.68 -37.84
N VAL A 531 -10.07 -20.64 -36.50
CA VAL A 531 -11.07 -21.35 -35.66
C VAL A 531 -12.48 -20.74 -35.81
N ILE A 532 -12.60 -19.42 -35.97
CA ILE A 532 -13.88 -18.75 -36.23
C ILE A 532 -14.44 -19.18 -37.59
N ILE A 533 -13.63 -19.15 -38.64
CA ILE A 533 -14.00 -19.60 -40.00
C ILE A 533 -14.40 -21.08 -39.98
N GLN A 534 -13.58 -21.96 -39.38
CA GLN A 534 -13.89 -23.39 -39.25
C GLN A 534 -15.17 -23.63 -38.44
N ARG A 535 -15.43 -22.86 -37.39
CA ARG A 535 -16.67 -22.95 -36.60
C ARG A 535 -17.88 -22.51 -37.41
N HIS A 536 -17.78 -21.43 -38.18
CA HIS A 536 -18.86 -20.92 -39.01
C HIS A 536 -19.17 -21.89 -40.16
N TYR A 537 -18.15 -22.42 -40.84
CA TYR A 537 -18.27 -23.45 -41.86
C TYR A 537 -18.91 -24.75 -41.32
N ARG A 538 -18.48 -25.22 -40.14
CA ARG A 538 -19.10 -26.38 -39.47
C ARG A 538 -20.55 -26.13 -39.07
N ALA A 539 -20.90 -24.91 -38.64
CA ALA A 539 -22.28 -24.54 -38.35
C ALA A 539 -23.16 -24.52 -39.63
N HIS A 540 -22.64 -24.00 -40.74
CA HIS A 540 -23.31 -24.05 -42.04
C HIS A 540 -23.53 -25.49 -42.54
N LEU A 541 -22.53 -26.37 -42.39
CA LEU A 541 -22.67 -27.80 -42.71
C LEU A 541 -23.69 -28.52 -41.82
N LEU A 542 -23.78 -28.18 -40.53
CA LEU A 542 -24.85 -28.68 -39.65
C LEU A 542 -26.22 -28.19 -40.13
N GLN A 543 -26.36 -26.88 -40.36
CA GLN A 543 -27.60 -26.27 -40.82
C GLN A 543 -28.11 -26.88 -42.13
N ARG A 544 -27.22 -27.25 -43.06
CA ARG A 544 -27.59 -27.99 -44.28
C ARG A 544 -28.07 -29.41 -43.98
N ARG A 545 -27.38 -30.17 -43.12
CA ARG A 545 -27.82 -31.53 -42.70
C ARG A 545 -29.15 -31.50 -41.97
N ASP A 546 -29.34 -30.57 -41.04
CA ASP A 546 -30.58 -30.41 -40.29
C ASP A 546 -31.74 -29.99 -41.21
N GLY A 547 -31.46 -29.14 -42.21
CA GLY A 547 -32.41 -28.79 -43.27
C GLY A 547 -32.79 -29.97 -44.17
N GLU A 548 -31.83 -30.81 -44.55
CA GLU A 548 -32.06 -32.03 -45.34
C GLU A 548 -32.83 -33.10 -44.53
N GLU A 549 -32.54 -33.26 -43.23
CA GLU A 549 -33.33 -34.08 -42.33
C GLU A 549 -34.76 -33.55 -42.14
N PHE A 550 -34.93 -32.24 -41.96
CA PHE A 550 -36.24 -31.61 -41.88
C PHE A 550 -37.04 -31.81 -43.18
N LEU A 551 -36.40 -31.70 -44.34
CA LEU A 551 -37.02 -31.97 -45.64
C LEU A 551 -37.40 -33.45 -45.80
N LYS A 552 -36.57 -34.39 -45.34
CA LYS A 552 -36.92 -35.83 -45.29
C LYS A 552 -38.11 -36.07 -44.38
N LYS A 553 -38.08 -35.57 -43.13
CA LYS A 553 -39.17 -35.66 -42.15
C LYS A 553 -40.48 -35.04 -42.67
N LYS A 554 -40.39 -33.89 -43.35
CA LYS A 554 -41.53 -33.21 -44.01
C LYS A 554 -42.08 -34.03 -45.19
N ARG A 555 -41.24 -34.61 -46.05
CA ARG A 555 -41.68 -35.52 -47.13
C ARG A 555 -42.37 -36.77 -46.57
N SER A 556 -41.81 -37.40 -45.55
CA SER A 556 -42.44 -38.54 -44.86
C SER A 556 -43.79 -38.15 -44.25
N ALA A 557 -43.89 -37.00 -43.58
CA ALA A 557 -45.16 -36.51 -43.02
C ALA A 557 -46.21 -36.22 -44.12
N ILE A 558 -45.81 -35.65 -45.26
CA ILE A 558 -46.71 -35.42 -46.41
C ILE A 558 -47.21 -36.74 -47.00
N LEU A 559 -46.33 -37.74 -47.19
CA LEU A 559 -46.72 -39.08 -47.62
C LEU A 559 -47.70 -39.74 -46.65
N LEU A 560 -47.45 -39.64 -45.34
CA LEU A 560 -48.30 -40.21 -44.30
C LEU A 560 -49.67 -39.49 -44.22
N GLN A 561 -49.70 -38.16 -44.39
CA GLN A 561 -50.94 -37.39 -44.53
C GLN A 561 -51.72 -37.70 -45.81
N ALA A 562 -51.04 -37.92 -46.94
CA ALA A 562 -51.67 -38.31 -48.20
C ALA A 562 -52.27 -39.73 -48.10
N ALA A 563 -51.51 -40.68 -47.55
CA ALA A 563 -51.98 -42.04 -47.28
C ALA A 563 -53.18 -42.04 -46.31
N PHE A 564 -53.12 -41.25 -45.23
CA PHE A 564 -54.23 -41.12 -44.28
C PHE A 564 -55.48 -40.50 -44.92
N ARG A 565 -55.34 -39.42 -45.71
CA ARG A 565 -56.46 -38.82 -46.45
C ARG A 565 -57.09 -39.81 -47.43
N GLY A 566 -56.27 -40.56 -48.17
CA GLY A 566 -56.74 -41.63 -49.06
C GLY A 566 -57.45 -42.75 -48.30
N LEU A 567 -56.95 -43.17 -47.14
CA LEU A 567 -57.56 -44.20 -46.28
C LEU A 567 -58.89 -43.72 -45.68
N VAL A 568 -59.00 -42.45 -45.29
CA VAL A 568 -60.27 -41.83 -44.86
C VAL A 568 -61.27 -41.81 -46.01
N GLN A 569 -60.89 -41.40 -47.22
CA GLN A 569 -61.80 -41.38 -48.37
C GLN A 569 -62.26 -42.80 -48.76
N ARG A 570 -61.35 -43.79 -48.74
CA ARG A 570 -61.68 -45.21 -48.93
C ARG A 570 -62.66 -45.72 -47.86
N ARG A 571 -62.53 -45.32 -46.59
CA ARG A 571 -63.50 -45.66 -45.53
C ARG A 571 -64.88 -45.04 -45.76
N VAL A 572 -64.96 -43.80 -46.28
CA VAL A 572 -66.24 -43.17 -46.65
C VAL A 572 -66.90 -43.90 -47.83
N PHE A 573 -66.11 -44.36 -48.80
CA PHE A 573 -66.62 -45.18 -49.92
C PHE A 573 -67.09 -46.56 -49.46
N GLN A 574 -66.30 -47.29 -48.64
CA GLN A 574 -66.68 -48.58 -48.08
C GLN A 574 -68.00 -48.50 -47.29
N ARG A 575 -68.16 -47.50 -46.41
CA ARG A 575 -69.41 -47.33 -45.65
C ARG A 575 -70.66 -47.13 -46.53
N LYS A 576 -70.54 -46.48 -47.70
CA LYS A 576 -71.65 -46.37 -48.67
C LYS A 576 -71.95 -47.71 -49.34
N ARG A 577 -70.93 -48.52 -49.64
CA ARG A 577 -71.05 -49.87 -50.25
C ARG A 577 -71.62 -50.90 -49.27
N GLU A 578 -71.16 -50.89 -48.03
CA GLU A 578 -71.59 -51.80 -46.95
C GLU A 578 -73.06 -51.61 -46.58
N ALA A 579 -73.54 -50.36 -46.56
CA ALA A 579 -74.94 -50.02 -46.32
C ALA A 579 -75.90 -50.66 -47.36
N ALA A 580 -75.51 -50.65 -48.64
CA ALA A 580 -76.33 -51.22 -49.72
C ALA A 580 -76.41 -52.77 -49.65
N VAL A 581 -75.27 -53.43 -49.40
CA VAL A 581 -75.20 -54.91 -49.35
C VAL A 581 -75.86 -55.49 -48.10
N THR A 582 -75.81 -54.77 -46.97
CA THR A 582 -76.38 -55.23 -45.69
C THR A 582 -77.92 -55.30 -45.75
N LEU A 583 -78.56 -54.42 -46.52
CA LEU A 583 -80.01 -54.43 -46.72
C LEU A 583 -80.48 -55.68 -47.51
N GLN A 584 -79.74 -56.07 -48.54
CA GLN A 584 -80.08 -57.22 -49.39
C GLN A 584 -79.77 -58.59 -48.75
N ARG A 585 -78.72 -58.70 -47.92
CA ARG A 585 -78.35 -59.98 -47.28
C ARG A 585 -79.25 -60.40 -46.11
N ARG A 586 -79.89 -59.47 -45.39
CA ARG A 586 -80.65 -59.81 -44.17
C ARG A 586 -81.94 -60.61 -44.44
N ILE A 587 -82.62 -60.38 -45.56
CA ILE A 587 -83.92 -61.00 -45.85
C ILE A 587 -83.79 -62.50 -46.23
N ARG A 588 -82.72 -62.88 -46.95
CA ARG A 588 -82.55 -64.27 -47.43
C ARG A 588 -81.88 -65.23 -46.43
N ALA A 589 -81.35 -64.73 -45.31
CA ALA A 589 -80.64 -65.55 -44.32
C ALA A 589 -81.55 -66.13 -43.21
N ALA A 590 -82.72 -65.54 -42.97
CA ALA A 590 -83.55 -65.85 -41.80
C ALA A 590 -84.27 -67.22 -41.86
N GLN A 591 -84.55 -67.74 -43.05
CA GLN A 591 -85.44 -68.91 -43.23
C GLN A 591 -84.74 -70.28 -43.20
N ARG A 592 -83.43 -70.38 -43.49
CA ARG A 592 -82.72 -71.68 -43.54
C ARG A 592 -82.04 -72.07 -42.21
N GLY A 593 -81.83 -71.11 -41.30
CA GLY A 593 -81.06 -71.33 -40.06
C GLY A 593 -81.74 -72.11 -38.94
N ARG A 594 -82.98 -72.60 -39.12
CA ARG A 594 -83.76 -73.28 -38.07
C ARG A 594 -83.85 -74.81 -38.20
N ALA A 595 -83.57 -75.40 -39.36
CA ALA A 595 -83.76 -76.84 -39.58
C ALA A 595 -82.55 -77.70 -39.13
N GLN A 596 -81.37 -77.46 -39.67
CA GLN A 596 -80.20 -78.36 -39.52
C GLN A 596 -79.50 -78.34 -38.15
N ARG A 597 -80.03 -77.63 -37.14
CA ARG A 597 -79.34 -77.45 -35.85
C ARG A 597 -79.64 -78.56 -34.81
N ASN A 598 -80.69 -79.35 -35.01
CA ASN A 598 -81.17 -80.28 -33.97
C ASN A 598 -80.52 -81.68 -34.04
N ASP A 599 -80.26 -82.24 -35.22
CA ASP A 599 -79.79 -83.64 -35.34
C ASP A 599 -78.34 -83.84 -34.87
N TYR A 600 -77.43 -82.94 -35.28
CA TYR A 600 -75.99 -83.07 -35.02
C TYR A 600 -75.61 -83.03 -33.53
N VAL A 601 -76.52 -82.62 -32.64
CA VAL A 601 -76.28 -82.49 -31.20
C VAL A 601 -76.45 -83.83 -30.45
N ARG A 602 -77.22 -84.80 -30.99
CA ARG A 602 -77.51 -86.06 -30.30
C ARG A 602 -76.38 -87.09 -30.41
N THR A 603 -75.88 -87.39 -31.61
CA THR A 603 -74.93 -88.50 -31.83
C THR A 603 -73.53 -88.24 -31.26
N ARG A 604 -73.04 -86.99 -31.29
CA ARG A 604 -71.67 -86.64 -30.86
C ARG A 604 -71.39 -86.81 -29.35
N ARG A 605 -72.42 -86.86 -28.50
CA ARG A 605 -72.24 -86.88 -27.03
C ARG A 605 -71.96 -88.27 -26.43
N ALA A 606 -72.38 -89.36 -27.07
CA ALA A 606 -72.22 -90.71 -26.53
C ALA A 606 -70.78 -91.25 -26.64
N ALA A 607 -70.15 -91.11 -27.81
CA ALA A 607 -68.87 -91.79 -28.11
C ALA A 607 -67.64 -91.25 -27.32
N VAL A 608 -67.67 -89.99 -26.86
CA VAL A 608 -66.51 -89.33 -26.23
C VAL A 608 -66.32 -89.75 -24.76
N ALA A 609 -67.38 -90.22 -24.10
CA ALA A 609 -67.34 -90.54 -22.66
C ALA A 609 -66.48 -91.80 -22.35
N LEU A 610 -66.66 -92.90 -23.11
CA LEU A 610 -65.98 -94.17 -22.80
C LEU A 610 -64.47 -94.16 -23.10
N GLN A 611 -64.02 -93.47 -24.16
CA GLN A 611 -62.64 -93.59 -24.64
C GLN A 611 -61.58 -92.85 -23.80
N THR A 612 -61.99 -91.98 -22.88
CA THR A 612 -61.08 -91.10 -22.14
C THR A 612 -60.61 -91.66 -20.80
N HIS A 613 -61.36 -92.58 -20.18
CA HIS A 613 -61.07 -93.03 -18.81
C HIS A 613 -59.98 -94.11 -18.75
N CYS A 614 -60.10 -95.20 -19.53
CA CYS A 614 -59.19 -96.36 -19.42
C CYS A 614 -57.73 -96.03 -19.79
N ARG A 615 -57.50 -95.14 -20.77
CA ARG A 615 -56.16 -94.69 -21.17
C ARG A 615 -55.46 -93.83 -20.10
N ALA A 616 -56.21 -93.28 -19.14
CA ALA A 616 -55.69 -92.36 -18.13
C ALA A 616 -55.27 -93.03 -16.81
N TRP A 617 -55.50 -94.34 -16.63
CA TRP A 617 -55.15 -95.08 -15.40
C TRP A 617 -53.75 -95.72 -15.50
N ILE A 618 -53.51 -96.52 -16.54
CA ILE A 618 -52.28 -97.31 -16.73
C ILE A 618 -51.02 -96.41 -16.72
N ALA A 619 -51.07 -95.28 -17.44
CA ALA A 619 -49.94 -94.36 -17.56
C ALA A 619 -49.47 -93.73 -16.23
N ARG A 620 -50.34 -93.64 -15.20
CA ARG A 620 -49.97 -93.04 -13.91
C ARG A 620 -49.17 -93.98 -13.01
N ARG A 621 -49.25 -95.30 -13.23
CA ARG A 621 -48.61 -96.32 -12.37
C ARG A 621 -47.13 -96.50 -12.68
N GLN A 622 -46.71 -96.35 -13.94
CA GLN A 622 -45.31 -96.53 -14.35
C GLN A 622 -44.42 -95.31 -14.03
N VAL A 623 -44.96 -94.09 -14.11
CA VAL A 623 -44.22 -92.84 -13.87
C VAL A 623 -43.73 -92.71 -12.41
N LEU A 624 -44.47 -93.30 -11.46
CA LEU A 624 -44.26 -93.09 -10.03
C LEU A 624 -43.02 -93.81 -9.46
N GLU A 625 -42.63 -94.97 -10.01
CA GLU A 625 -41.42 -95.69 -9.58
C GLU A 625 -40.15 -95.16 -10.27
N ALA A 626 -40.20 -94.86 -11.58
CA ALA A 626 -39.07 -94.26 -12.30
C ALA A 626 -38.60 -92.95 -11.63
N ALA A 627 -39.56 -92.11 -11.19
CA ALA A 627 -39.30 -90.84 -10.51
C ALA A 627 -38.69 -90.96 -9.10
N LYS A 628 -38.54 -92.17 -8.54
CA LYS A 628 -37.83 -92.43 -7.26
C LYS A 628 -36.37 -92.83 -7.48
N ALA A 629 -36.07 -93.61 -8.52
CA ALA A 629 -34.72 -94.04 -8.85
C ALA A 629 -33.85 -92.86 -9.33
N GLU A 630 -34.36 -92.11 -10.30
CA GLU A 630 -33.68 -90.99 -10.96
C GLU A 630 -33.25 -89.88 -9.96
N ARG A 631 -34.01 -89.71 -8.87
CA ARG A 631 -33.73 -88.71 -7.82
C ARG A 631 -32.47 -89.01 -7.00
N ARG A 632 -32.11 -90.28 -6.80
CA ARG A 632 -30.90 -90.65 -6.04
C ARG A 632 -29.63 -90.35 -6.83
N LEU A 633 -29.62 -90.66 -8.13
CA LEU A 633 -28.47 -90.44 -9.02
C LEU A 633 -28.17 -88.94 -9.24
N ARG A 634 -29.22 -88.11 -9.34
CA ARG A 634 -29.06 -86.65 -9.46
C ARG A 634 -28.46 -86.00 -8.21
N PHE A 635 -28.78 -86.50 -7.01
CA PHE A 635 -28.28 -85.94 -5.76
C PHE A 635 -26.77 -86.17 -5.59
N THR A 636 -26.28 -87.38 -5.86
CA THR A 636 -24.84 -87.71 -5.76
C THR A 636 -23.99 -86.96 -6.79
N SER A 637 -24.46 -86.84 -8.04
CA SER A 637 -23.82 -86.02 -9.08
C SER A 637 -23.72 -84.54 -8.66
N ALA A 638 -24.81 -83.95 -8.16
CA ALA A 638 -24.84 -82.54 -7.77
C ALA A 638 -23.81 -82.20 -6.67
N VAL A 639 -23.67 -83.07 -5.67
CA VAL A 639 -22.68 -82.89 -4.58
C VAL A 639 -21.24 -82.95 -5.10
N PHE A 640 -20.92 -83.90 -5.98
CA PHE A 640 -19.58 -84.03 -6.58
C PHE A 640 -19.18 -82.79 -7.41
N HIS A 641 -20.10 -82.26 -8.23
CA HIS A 641 -19.85 -81.05 -9.00
C HIS A 641 -19.76 -79.80 -8.10
N HIS A 642 -20.54 -79.69 -7.02
CA HIS A 642 -20.42 -78.59 -6.05
C HIS A 642 -19.05 -78.57 -5.35
N LEU A 643 -18.58 -79.72 -4.84
CA LEU A 643 -17.27 -79.83 -4.19
C LEU A 643 -16.12 -79.48 -5.15
N SER A 644 -16.22 -79.93 -6.40
CA SER A 644 -15.25 -79.61 -7.46
C SER A 644 -15.26 -78.11 -7.80
N ALA A 645 -16.43 -77.50 -7.94
CA ALA A 645 -16.58 -76.07 -8.15
C ALA A 645 -16.02 -75.25 -6.98
N MET A 646 -16.23 -75.66 -5.72
CA MET A 646 -15.65 -74.97 -4.55
C MET A 646 -14.12 -75.04 -4.53
N LYS A 647 -13.51 -76.18 -4.88
CA LYS A 647 -12.04 -76.29 -5.02
C LYS A 647 -11.50 -75.31 -6.08
N ILE A 648 -12.09 -75.31 -7.28
CA ILE A 648 -11.70 -74.41 -8.38
C ILE A 648 -11.91 -72.93 -8.00
N GLN A 649 -13.04 -72.59 -7.40
CA GLN A 649 -13.30 -71.21 -6.95
C GLN A 649 -12.33 -70.75 -5.86
N ARG A 650 -11.90 -71.64 -4.94
CA ARG A 650 -10.91 -71.31 -3.89
C ARG A 650 -9.54 -71.01 -4.51
N ALA A 651 -9.08 -71.84 -5.44
CA ALA A 651 -7.84 -71.62 -6.19
C ALA A 651 -7.89 -70.32 -7.02
N LEU A 652 -9.00 -70.06 -7.73
CA LEU A 652 -9.19 -68.86 -8.54
C LEU A 652 -9.22 -67.57 -7.70
N ARG A 653 -9.83 -67.61 -6.49
CA ARG A 653 -9.81 -66.49 -5.54
C ARG A 653 -8.39 -66.23 -5.02
N ALA A 654 -7.64 -67.27 -4.66
CA ALA A 654 -6.24 -67.15 -4.23
C ALA A 654 -5.34 -66.57 -5.33
N HIS A 655 -5.45 -67.07 -6.56
CA HIS A 655 -4.69 -66.56 -7.72
C HIS A 655 -5.03 -65.09 -8.02
N ARG A 656 -6.30 -64.70 -7.99
CA ARG A 656 -6.74 -63.30 -8.19
C ARG A 656 -6.28 -62.37 -7.06
N ALA A 657 -6.23 -62.85 -5.82
CA ALA A 657 -5.64 -62.10 -4.70
C ALA A 657 -4.12 -61.88 -4.90
N LEU A 658 -3.39 -62.92 -5.32
CA LEU A 658 -1.96 -62.83 -5.62
C LEU A 658 -1.67 -61.87 -6.79
N GLU A 659 -2.47 -61.91 -7.85
CA GLU A 659 -2.39 -60.93 -8.95
C GLU A 659 -2.68 -59.51 -8.48
N SER A 660 -3.73 -59.31 -7.68
CA SER A 660 -4.07 -57.99 -7.12
C SER A 660 -2.89 -57.43 -6.31
N ALA A 661 -2.28 -58.24 -5.45
CA ALA A 661 -1.08 -57.87 -4.70
C ALA A 661 0.11 -57.52 -5.63
N LYS A 662 0.40 -58.34 -6.64
CA LYS A 662 1.46 -58.07 -7.64
C LYS A 662 1.22 -56.76 -8.41
N ARG A 663 -0.04 -56.45 -8.77
CA ARG A 663 -0.44 -55.18 -9.41
C ARG A 663 -0.26 -53.99 -8.45
N GLN A 664 -0.55 -54.14 -7.16
CA GLN A 664 -0.34 -53.08 -6.16
C GLN A 664 1.13 -52.84 -5.81
N ILE A 665 2.04 -53.81 -5.95
CA ILE A 665 3.48 -53.56 -5.76
C ILE A 665 3.98 -52.47 -6.73
N HIS A 666 3.54 -52.49 -7.99
CA HIS A 666 3.90 -51.45 -8.97
C HIS A 666 3.30 -50.07 -8.64
N SER A 667 2.07 -50.01 -8.12
CA SER A 667 1.47 -48.73 -7.70
C SER A 667 2.22 -48.16 -6.49
N VAL A 668 2.53 -48.97 -5.48
CA VAL A 668 3.29 -48.59 -4.28
C VAL A 668 4.70 -48.13 -4.64
N VAL A 669 5.45 -48.87 -5.46
CA VAL A 669 6.80 -48.47 -5.91
C VAL A 669 6.75 -47.16 -6.73
N THR A 670 5.73 -46.97 -7.55
CA THR A 670 5.53 -45.72 -8.30
C THR A 670 5.24 -44.54 -7.37
N VAL A 671 4.38 -44.72 -6.36
CA VAL A 671 4.11 -43.71 -5.32
C VAL A 671 5.37 -43.41 -4.50
N GLN A 672 6.15 -44.43 -4.08
CA GLN A 672 7.39 -44.23 -3.36
C GLN A 672 8.45 -43.47 -4.19
N ARG A 673 8.61 -43.83 -5.48
CA ARG A 673 9.48 -43.10 -6.42
C ARG A 673 9.01 -41.64 -6.59
N TRP A 674 7.70 -41.41 -6.74
CA TRP A 674 7.10 -40.07 -6.84
C TRP A 674 7.29 -39.25 -5.56
N VAL A 675 7.09 -39.83 -4.38
CA VAL A 675 7.33 -39.16 -3.08
C VAL A 675 8.80 -38.78 -2.93
N ARG A 676 9.73 -39.70 -3.21
CA ARG A 676 11.19 -39.44 -3.18
C ARG A 676 11.57 -38.32 -4.15
N ALA A 677 11.11 -38.37 -5.39
CA ALA A 677 11.35 -37.32 -6.39
C ALA A 677 10.72 -35.97 -6.00
N ARG A 678 9.51 -35.97 -5.43
CA ARG A 678 8.83 -34.77 -4.92
C ARG A 678 9.57 -34.16 -3.72
N GLN A 679 10.13 -34.99 -2.84
CA GLN A 679 10.92 -34.54 -1.70
C GLN A 679 12.30 -33.99 -2.15
N GLN A 680 12.98 -34.64 -3.09
CA GLN A 680 14.19 -34.12 -3.74
C GLN A 680 13.91 -32.77 -4.42
N ARG A 681 12.84 -32.67 -5.21
CA ARG A 681 12.41 -31.42 -5.86
C ARG A 681 12.10 -30.33 -4.83
N ARG A 682 11.53 -30.67 -3.66
CA ARG A 682 11.32 -29.73 -2.55
C ARG A 682 12.67 -29.23 -1.99
N ARG A 683 13.62 -30.12 -1.66
CA ARG A 683 14.96 -29.75 -1.18
C ARG A 683 15.65 -28.81 -2.19
N TYR A 684 15.72 -29.21 -3.46
CA TYR A 684 16.28 -28.38 -4.55
C TYR A 684 15.61 -27.00 -4.67
N LEU A 685 14.29 -26.89 -4.51
CA LEU A 685 13.60 -25.60 -4.52
C LEU A 685 13.88 -24.75 -3.27
N GLU A 686 14.08 -25.36 -2.11
CA GLU A 686 14.50 -24.69 -0.88
C GLU A 686 15.96 -24.22 -0.98
N ASP A 687 16.87 -25.03 -1.51
CA ASP A 687 18.28 -24.66 -1.72
C ASP A 687 18.44 -23.61 -2.83
N ARG A 688 17.70 -23.72 -3.94
CA ARG A 688 17.61 -22.66 -4.96
C ARG A 688 17.07 -21.35 -4.37
N ARG A 689 16.13 -21.40 -3.40
CA ARG A 689 15.69 -20.21 -2.65
C ARG A 689 16.81 -19.65 -1.77
N LYS A 690 17.54 -20.48 -1.01
CA LYS A 690 18.71 -20.07 -0.21
C LYS A 690 19.75 -19.36 -1.09
N VAL A 691 20.13 -19.96 -2.22
CA VAL A 691 21.08 -19.41 -3.20
C VAL A 691 20.57 -18.07 -3.78
N VAL A 692 19.29 -17.98 -4.18
CA VAL A 692 18.72 -16.71 -4.70
C VAL A 692 18.67 -15.63 -3.61
N VAL A 693 18.41 -15.97 -2.35
CA VAL A 693 18.47 -15.02 -1.23
C VAL A 693 19.91 -14.55 -0.99
N ALA A 694 20.88 -15.46 -0.96
CA ALA A 694 22.30 -15.13 -0.83
C ALA A 694 22.79 -14.24 -1.99
N GLN A 695 22.49 -14.58 -3.24
CA GLN A 695 22.80 -13.75 -4.41
C GLN A 695 22.14 -12.36 -4.33
N ARG A 696 20.89 -12.27 -3.85
CA ARG A 696 20.20 -10.98 -3.62
C ARG A 696 20.77 -10.19 -2.43
N ALA A 697 21.39 -10.85 -1.45
CA ALA A 697 22.10 -10.20 -0.35
C ALA A 697 23.45 -9.66 -0.82
N ILE A 698 24.27 -10.50 -1.48
CA ILE A 698 25.58 -10.14 -2.06
C ILE A 698 25.42 -8.98 -3.05
N LYS A 699 24.42 -9.01 -3.95
CA LYS A 699 24.14 -7.90 -4.88
C LYS A 699 23.76 -6.60 -4.15
N ARG A 700 22.96 -6.64 -3.09
CA ARG A 700 22.59 -5.45 -2.29
C ARG A 700 23.71 -4.95 -1.37
N TRP A 701 24.63 -5.81 -0.95
CA TRP A 701 25.86 -5.42 -0.25
C TRP A 701 26.85 -4.77 -1.22
N SER A 702 27.04 -5.37 -2.40
CA SER A 702 27.85 -4.80 -3.47
C SER A 702 27.32 -3.44 -3.89
N ALA A 703 26.03 -3.30 -4.18
CA ALA A 703 25.40 -2.02 -4.53
C ALA A 703 25.74 -0.94 -3.48
N ARG A 704 25.36 -1.16 -2.21
CA ARG A 704 25.66 -0.23 -1.10
C ARG A 704 27.15 0.15 -0.99
N ARG A 705 28.08 -0.75 -1.30
CA ARG A 705 29.52 -0.45 -1.32
C ARG A 705 29.92 0.44 -2.51
N HIS A 706 29.25 0.36 -3.66
CA HIS A 706 29.46 1.28 -4.80
C HIS A 706 28.75 2.62 -4.57
N ASP A 707 27.57 2.61 -3.96
CA ASP A 707 26.81 3.82 -3.62
C ASP A 707 27.61 4.67 -2.61
N ALA A 708 28.05 4.05 -1.50
CA ALA A 708 28.89 4.70 -0.50
C ALA A 708 30.25 5.15 -1.08
N ALA A 709 30.87 4.35 -1.96
CA ALA A 709 32.10 4.77 -2.64
C ALA A 709 31.87 5.97 -3.57
N SER A 710 30.71 6.06 -4.22
CA SER A 710 30.34 7.19 -5.09
C SER A 710 30.13 8.46 -4.27
N VAL A 711 29.42 8.38 -3.13
CA VAL A 711 29.23 9.51 -2.20
C VAL A 711 30.57 9.99 -1.65
N ILE A 712 31.45 9.09 -1.21
CA ILE A 712 32.81 9.45 -0.74
C ILE A 712 33.64 10.07 -1.87
N GLN A 713 33.59 9.53 -3.08
CA GLN A 713 34.30 10.11 -4.24
C GLN A 713 33.77 11.49 -4.61
N GLN A 714 32.45 11.72 -4.54
CA GLN A 714 31.84 13.02 -4.79
C GLN A 714 32.24 14.04 -3.71
N ALA A 715 32.21 13.65 -2.43
CA ALA A 715 32.64 14.49 -1.32
C ALA A 715 34.14 14.86 -1.43
N VAL A 716 35.01 13.89 -1.72
CA VAL A 716 36.45 14.12 -1.92
C VAL A 716 36.71 14.99 -3.16
N ARG A 717 35.98 14.79 -4.26
CA ARG A 717 36.08 15.68 -5.45
C ARG A 717 35.67 17.11 -5.12
N ARG A 718 34.56 17.31 -4.39
CA ARG A 718 34.10 18.64 -3.95
C ARG A 718 35.12 19.31 -3.02
N PHE A 719 35.66 18.57 -2.05
CA PHE A 719 36.72 19.06 -1.16
C PHE A 719 38.00 19.45 -1.93
N LEU A 720 38.46 18.61 -2.87
CA LEU A 720 39.64 18.92 -3.69
C LEU A 720 39.41 20.10 -4.65
N LEU A 721 38.19 20.29 -5.14
CA LEU A 721 37.81 21.46 -5.94
C LEU A 721 37.87 22.74 -5.11
N LEU A 722 37.19 22.78 -3.95
CA LEU A 722 37.23 23.92 -3.02
C LEU A 722 38.67 24.23 -2.57
N ARG A 723 39.47 23.20 -2.25
CA ARG A 723 40.88 23.33 -1.89
C ARG A 723 41.81 23.62 -3.08
N ARG A 724 41.32 23.57 -4.32
CA ARG A 724 42.02 24.14 -5.50
C ARG A 724 41.66 25.61 -5.63
N GLN A 725 40.37 25.95 -5.56
CA GLN A 725 39.86 27.32 -5.61
C GLN A 725 40.51 28.22 -4.55
N GLN A 726 40.48 27.83 -3.27
CA GLN A 726 41.13 28.58 -2.17
C GLN A 726 42.63 28.81 -2.40
N ARG A 727 43.35 27.89 -3.06
CA ARG A 727 44.77 28.07 -3.40
C ARG A 727 44.97 29.03 -4.56
N VAL A 728 44.04 29.09 -5.51
CA VAL A 728 44.04 30.09 -6.59
C VAL A 728 43.71 31.47 -6.01
N GLU A 729 42.68 31.59 -5.16
CA GLU A 729 42.31 32.83 -4.47
C GLU A 729 43.45 33.37 -3.59
N GLN A 730 44.07 32.53 -2.76
CA GLN A 730 45.27 32.90 -1.99
C GLN A 730 46.45 33.26 -2.89
N GLY A 731 46.57 32.64 -4.07
CA GLY A 731 47.59 32.99 -5.08
C GLY A 731 47.35 34.38 -5.68
N ILE A 732 46.11 34.68 -6.05
CA ILE A 732 45.67 35.98 -6.59
C ILE A 732 45.89 37.08 -5.54
N VAL A 733 45.45 36.88 -4.29
CA VAL A 733 45.65 37.85 -3.20
C VAL A 733 47.13 38.09 -2.94
N LYS A 734 47.98 37.04 -2.96
CA LYS A 734 49.44 37.20 -2.85
C LYS A 734 50.05 37.96 -4.04
N ALA A 735 49.62 37.66 -5.27
CA ALA A 735 50.08 38.37 -6.46
C ALA A 735 49.67 39.85 -6.43
N GLN A 736 48.42 40.15 -6.07
CA GLN A 736 47.91 41.52 -5.88
C GLN A 736 48.67 42.26 -4.78
N ALA A 737 48.95 41.63 -3.63
CA ALA A 737 49.73 42.24 -2.55
C ALA A 737 51.19 42.50 -2.95
N LEU A 738 51.84 41.55 -3.63
CA LEU A 738 53.19 41.71 -4.18
C LEU A 738 53.24 42.84 -5.21
N TRP A 739 52.25 42.92 -6.12
CA TRP A 739 52.14 43.98 -7.12
C TRP A 739 51.89 45.35 -6.48
N ARG A 740 50.93 45.46 -5.55
CA ARG A 740 50.65 46.71 -4.79
C ARG A 740 51.90 47.21 -4.08
N GLY A 741 52.62 46.29 -3.42
CA GLY A 741 53.92 46.58 -2.81
C GLY A 741 55.00 46.98 -3.82
N HIS A 742 55.04 46.38 -5.01
CA HIS A 742 55.99 46.73 -6.06
C HIS A 742 55.72 48.13 -6.64
N ARG A 743 54.47 48.46 -7.00
CA ARG A 743 54.10 49.80 -7.47
C ARG A 743 54.38 50.88 -6.42
N SER A 744 54.02 50.61 -5.16
CA SER A 744 54.32 51.52 -4.04
C SER A 744 55.83 51.77 -3.90
N ARG A 745 56.67 50.73 -4.03
CA ARG A 745 58.13 50.88 -4.02
C ARG A 745 58.64 51.68 -5.23
N ARG A 746 58.15 51.37 -6.45
CA ARG A 746 58.54 52.09 -7.67
C ARG A 746 58.24 53.59 -7.62
N LEU A 747 57.25 54.01 -6.84
CA LEU A 747 56.85 55.43 -6.71
C LEU A 747 57.46 56.13 -5.49
N ASN A 748 57.70 55.42 -4.37
CA ASN A 748 57.99 56.05 -3.07
C ASN A 748 59.38 55.71 -2.46
N ASP A 749 60.28 55.03 -3.18
CA ASP A 749 61.56 54.53 -2.64
C ASP A 749 62.65 55.62 -2.50
N LYS A 750 62.56 56.43 -1.43
CA LYS A 750 63.66 57.32 -1.02
C LYS A 750 64.87 56.52 -0.49
N PRO A 751 66.14 56.91 -0.75
CA PRO A 751 67.34 56.13 -0.36
C PRO A 751 67.46 55.79 1.13
N LYS A 752 66.95 56.66 2.02
CA LYS A 752 66.90 56.41 3.48
C LYS A 752 66.00 55.22 3.82
N VAL A 753 64.90 55.04 3.09
CA VAL A 753 63.94 53.93 3.25
C VAL A 753 64.51 52.63 2.67
N VAL A 754 65.23 52.69 1.54
CA VAL A 754 65.91 51.51 0.97
C VAL A 754 66.96 50.96 1.94
N ARG A 755 67.80 51.82 2.53
CA ARG A 755 68.78 51.42 3.56
C ARG A 755 68.12 50.84 4.82
N LEU A 756 67.02 51.43 5.30
CA LEU A 756 66.22 50.88 6.40
C LEU A 756 65.70 49.46 6.11
N ARG A 757 65.18 49.20 4.90
CA ARG A 757 64.72 47.86 4.51
C ARG A 757 65.86 46.86 4.37
N HIS A 758 67.06 47.28 3.94
CA HIS A 758 68.21 46.39 3.88
C HIS A 758 68.62 45.92 5.29
N ARG A 759 68.76 46.86 6.24
CA ARG A 759 68.98 46.53 7.65
C ARG A 759 67.88 45.64 8.22
N LEU A 760 66.61 45.96 7.96
CA LEU A 760 65.49 45.15 8.44
C LEU A 760 65.54 43.72 7.90
N ARG A 761 65.90 43.51 6.62
CA ARG A 761 66.08 42.17 6.04
C ARG A 761 67.24 41.40 6.67
N GLN A 762 68.39 42.05 6.90
CA GLN A 762 69.53 41.44 7.59
C GLN A 762 69.13 40.97 9.00
N VAL A 763 68.46 41.83 9.78
CA VAL A 763 67.94 41.48 11.10
C VAL A 763 66.92 40.34 11.01
N SER A 764 65.93 40.43 10.11
CA SER A 764 64.92 39.37 9.92
C SER A 764 65.50 38.02 9.47
N ALA A 765 66.69 37.98 8.87
CA ALA A 765 67.39 36.74 8.51
C ALA A 765 68.21 36.15 9.68
N ALA A 766 68.54 36.95 10.70
CA ALA A 766 69.29 36.54 11.88
C ALA A 766 68.42 36.20 13.10
N VAL A 767 67.15 36.64 13.12
CA VAL A 767 66.17 36.40 14.21
C VAL A 767 65.90 34.91 14.42
N ARG A 768 66.12 34.43 15.64
CA ARG A 768 65.73 33.07 16.10
C ARG A 768 64.27 33.03 16.54
N GLU A 769 63.74 31.82 16.78
CA GLU A 769 62.44 31.66 17.45
C GLU A 769 62.45 32.30 18.85
N GLU A 770 63.55 32.18 19.59
CA GLU A 770 63.74 32.81 20.90
C GLU A 770 63.69 34.34 20.85
N ASP A 771 64.03 34.96 19.71
CA ASP A 771 64.07 36.42 19.56
C ASP A 771 62.69 37.08 19.46
N LYS A 772 61.62 36.29 19.23
CA LYS A 772 60.25 36.79 19.13
C LYS A 772 59.77 37.36 20.46
N LEU A 773 59.03 38.48 20.41
CA LEU A 773 58.60 39.23 21.60
C LEU A 773 57.83 38.37 22.63
N CYS A 774 57.00 37.43 22.17
CA CYS A 774 56.28 36.47 23.01
C CYS A 774 57.18 35.43 23.70
N ASN A 775 58.29 35.05 23.08
CA ASN A 775 59.24 34.08 23.63
C ASN A 775 60.26 34.78 24.54
N LYS A 776 60.70 36.00 24.17
CA LYS A 776 61.49 36.88 25.04
C LYS A 776 60.75 37.24 26.32
N THR A 777 59.46 37.60 26.25
CA THR A 777 58.65 37.82 27.46
C THR A 777 58.54 36.57 28.32
N SER A 778 58.24 35.41 27.73
CA SER A 778 58.13 34.17 28.51
C SER A 778 59.44 33.80 29.21
N SER A 779 60.58 33.99 28.53
CA SER A 779 61.91 33.75 29.11
C SER A 779 62.27 34.78 30.19
N ALA A 780 61.97 36.05 29.96
CA ALA A 780 62.22 37.12 30.93
C ALA A 780 61.30 37.02 32.16
N LEU A 781 60.08 36.49 32.04
CA LEU A 781 59.21 36.19 33.17
C LEU A 781 59.73 35.02 34.01
N ASP A 782 60.18 33.91 33.40
CA ASP A 782 60.87 32.84 34.17
C ASP A 782 62.11 33.39 34.87
N TYR A 783 62.94 34.20 34.19
CA TYR A 783 64.12 34.80 34.80
C TYR A 783 63.79 35.72 35.98
N LEU A 784 62.79 36.60 35.85
CA LEU A 784 62.36 37.53 36.91
C LEU A 784 61.71 36.82 38.10
N LEU A 785 60.90 35.78 37.87
CA LEU A 785 60.16 35.07 38.92
C LEU A 785 61.00 34.03 39.66
N ARG A 786 62.07 33.50 39.04
CA ARG A 786 62.78 32.30 39.51
C ARG A 786 64.22 32.56 39.98
N TYR A 787 64.91 33.56 39.43
CA TYR A 787 66.34 33.76 39.69
C TYR A 787 66.59 34.98 40.58
N LYS A 788 67.39 34.80 41.63
CA LYS A 788 67.76 35.87 42.58
C LYS A 788 69.02 36.65 42.19
N HIS A 789 69.62 36.35 41.04
CA HIS A 789 70.88 36.97 40.59
C HIS A 789 70.62 38.30 39.86
N PHE A 790 71.25 39.37 40.37
CA PHE A 790 70.99 40.74 39.95
C PHE A 790 71.11 40.99 38.44
N SER A 791 72.13 40.39 37.79
CA SER A 791 72.35 40.53 36.34
C SER A 791 71.22 39.95 35.50
N TYR A 792 70.68 38.79 35.88
CA TYR A 792 69.56 38.14 35.20
C TYR A 792 68.25 38.89 35.43
N ILE A 793 68.03 39.43 36.65
CA ILE A 793 66.88 40.29 36.97
C ILE A 793 66.93 41.57 36.12
N LEU A 794 68.07 42.26 36.06
CA LEU A 794 68.22 43.48 35.28
C LEU A 794 68.01 43.24 33.77
N GLU A 795 68.54 42.13 33.23
CA GLU A 795 68.34 41.79 31.81
C GLU A 795 66.90 41.34 31.52
N ALA A 796 66.24 40.64 32.44
CA ALA A 796 64.82 40.35 32.35
C ALA A 796 63.98 41.63 32.32
N LEU A 797 64.24 42.57 33.23
CA LEU A 797 63.50 43.84 33.30
C LEU A 797 63.66 44.70 32.03
N LYS A 798 64.85 44.75 31.40
CA LYS A 798 65.02 45.41 30.09
C LYS A 798 64.13 44.79 29.00
N ASN A 799 64.11 43.45 28.93
CA ASN A 799 63.31 42.73 27.93
C ASN A 799 61.80 42.89 28.20
N LEU A 800 61.39 42.96 29.47
CA LEU A 800 59.99 43.21 29.87
C LEU A 800 59.57 44.66 29.66
N GLU A 801 60.43 45.65 29.89
CA GLU A 801 60.19 47.06 29.56
C GLU A 801 59.88 47.21 28.07
N THR A 802 60.74 46.65 27.22
CA THR A 802 60.58 46.78 25.77
C THR A 802 59.38 46.00 25.25
N ALA A 803 59.02 44.88 25.87
CA ALA A 803 57.81 44.15 25.48
C ALA A 803 56.51 44.81 25.97
N THR A 804 56.47 45.29 27.21
CA THR A 804 55.33 46.07 27.74
C THR A 804 55.19 47.44 27.08
N ARG A 805 56.24 47.98 26.45
CA ARG A 805 56.15 49.16 25.58
C ARG A 805 55.55 48.84 24.20
N LEU A 806 55.65 47.61 23.71
CA LEU A 806 55.39 47.28 22.29
C LEU A 806 54.18 46.36 22.03
N SER A 807 53.58 45.73 23.05
CA SER A 807 52.46 44.80 22.87
C SER A 807 51.51 44.78 24.07
N PRO A 808 50.19 45.02 23.89
CA PRO A 808 49.21 44.90 24.98
C PRO A 808 49.08 43.45 25.48
N GLU A 809 49.26 42.46 24.61
CA GLU A 809 49.25 41.04 24.99
C GLU A 809 50.43 40.67 25.89
N CYS A 810 51.54 41.41 25.81
CA CYS A 810 52.67 41.28 26.73
C CYS A 810 52.37 41.94 28.10
N CYS A 811 51.62 43.03 28.12
CA CYS A 811 51.12 43.65 29.36
C CYS A 811 50.14 42.71 30.10
N GLU A 812 49.14 42.17 29.40
CA GLU A 812 48.19 41.19 29.95
C GLU A 812 48.91 39.93 30.46
N ARG A 813 49.90 39.42 29.73
CA ARG A 813 50.69 38.24 30.16
C ARG A 813 51.57 38.51 31.37
N LEU A 814 52.18 39.70 31.48
CA LEU A 814 52.98 40.06 32.65
C LEU A 814 52.09 40.11 33.91
N VAL A 815 50.95 40.81 33.83
CA VAL A 815 49.95 40.85 34.91
C VAL A 815 49.47 39.45 35.29
N GLY A 816 49.06 38.64 34.31
CA GLY A 816 48.61 37.26 34.53
C GLY A 816 49.68 36.30 35.08
N SER A 817 50.95 36.69 35.12
CA SER A 817 52.04 35.93 35.73
C SER A 817 52.34 36.31 37.20
N GLY A 818 51.64 37.30 37.76
CA GLY A 818 51.90 37.81 39.12
C GLY A 818 53.19 38.63 39.27
N ALA A 819 53.90 38.90 38.17
CA ALA A 819 55.18 39.60 38.19
C ALA A 819 55.10 41.06 38.71
N THR A 820 53.92 41.69 38.71
CA THR A 820 53.69 43.02 39.32
C THR A 820 54.11 43.04 40.79
N ASN A 821 53.74 42.02 41.58
CA ASN A 821 54.10 41.90 43.00
C ASN A 821 55.62 41.77 43.20
N VAL A 822 56.30 41.07 42.29
CA VAL A 822 57.76 40.93 42.30
C VAL A 822 58.44 42.25 41.93
N ILE A 823 57.91 42.99 40.95
CA ILE A 823 58.42 44.30 40.55
C ILE A 823 58.30 45.32 41.71
N PHE A 824 57.14 45.41 42.38
CA PHE A 824 57.01 46.24 43.59
C PHE A 824 57.93 45.78 44.74
N THR A 825 58.16 44.47 44.89
CA THR A 825 59.12 43.94 45.87
C THR A 825 60.56 44.35 45.55
N LEU A 826 60.97 44.33 44.27
CA LEU A 826 62.28 44.84 43.84
C LEU A 826 62.42 46.35 44.10
N ILE A 827 61.37 47.14 43.87
CA ILE A 827 61.35 48.58 44.18
C ILE A 827 61.50 48.84 45.70
N ARG A 828 60.94 47.98 46.56
CA ARG A 828 61.15 48.05 48.02
C ARG A 828 62.57 47.64 48.43
N CYS A 829 63.13 46.59 47.84
CA CYS A 829 64.45 46.07 48.21
C CYS A 829 65.65 46.81 47.59
N CYS A 830 65.45 47.64 46.56
CA CYS A 830 66.52 48.38 45.90
C CYS A 830 66.90 49.70 46.60
N ASN A 831 68.18 50.06 46.54
CA ASN A 831 68.80 51.25 47.15
C ASN A 831 69.34 52.24 46.09
N ARG A 832 70.01 53.33 46.51
CA ARG A 832 70.59 54.34 45.59
C ARG A 832 71.84 53.89 44.80
N SER A 833 72.28 52.64 44.88
CA SER A 833 73.43 52.19 44.06
C SER A 833 73.08 52.17 42.56
N VAL A 834 74.06 52.39 41.68
CA VAL A 834 73.83 52.51 40.22
C VAL A 834 73.08 51.30 39.63
N PRO A 835 73.42 50.03 39.95
CA PRO A 835 72.66 48.89 39.45
C PRO A 835 71.21 48.85 39.96
N CYS A 836 70.98 49.24 41.22
CA CYS A 836 69.65 49.35 41.81
C CYS A 836 68.82 50.48 41.18
N MET A 837 69.43 51.62 40.84
CA MET A 837 68.78 52.68 40.06
C MET A 837 68.37 52.20 38.67
N ASP A 838 69.22 51.44 37.97
CA ASP A 838 68.84 50.89 36.66
C ASP A 838 67.66 49.89 36.82
N VAL A 839 67.69 48.98 37.82
CA VAL A 839 66.57 48.07 38.15
C VAL A 839 65.28 48.82 38.48
N ILE A 840 65.34 49.86 39.32
CA ILE A 840 64.20 50.72 39.65
C ILE A 840 63.67 51.42 38.39
N THR A 841 64.56 51.94 37.53
CA THR A 841 64.18 52.66 36.31
C THR A 841 63.37 51.78 35.36
N PHE A 842 63.83 50.55 35.10
CA PHE A 842 63.07 49.59 34.27
C PHE A 842 61.79 49.13 34.98
N SER A 843 61.82 48.95 36.30
CA SER A 843 60.65 48.55 37.11
C SER A 843 59.53 49.59 37.03
N ILE A 844 59.81 50.87 37.27
CA ILE A 844 58.82 51.96 37.13
C ILE A 844 58.36 52.08 35.69
N GLN A 845 59.26 51.98 34.71
CA GLN A 845 58.88 52.07 33.29
C GLN A 845 57.90 50.96 32.89
N ILE A 846 58.09 49.72 33.39
CA ILE A 846 57.12 48.62 33.21
C ILE A 846 55.78 48.98 33.85
N LEU A 847 55.76 49.36 35.14
CA LEU A 847 54.52 49.71 35.83
C LEU A 847 53.80 50.90 35.16
N LEU A 848 54.53 51.86 34.61
CA LEU A 848 54.00 52.98 33.83
C LEU A 848 53.42 52.52 32.49
N ASN A 849 54.09 51.62 31.77
CA ASN A 849 53.57 51.02 30.53
C ASN A 849 52.28 50.22 30.78
N LEU A 850 52.20 49.50 31.91
CA LEU A 850 50.98 48.80 32.35
C LEU A 850 49.86 49.78 32.74
N SER A 851 50.18 50.89 33.41
CA SER A 851 49.21 51.90 33.83
C SER A 851 48.69 52.77 32.68
N LYS A 852 49.49 53.01 31.63
CA LYS A 852 49.03 53.60 30.37
C LYS A 852 48.00 52.72 29.63
N TYR A 853 47.89 51.43 29.96
CA TYR A 853 46.92 50.52 29.36
C TYR A 853 45.75 50.21 30.30
N HIS A 854 44.54 50.66 29.91
CA HIS A 854 43.33 50.64 30.74
C HIS A 854 42.94 49.27 31.32
N LYS A 855 43.34 48.14 30.71
CA LYS A 855 43.06 46.80 31.26
C LYS A 855 44.03 46.38 32.38
N THR A 856 45.21 46.99 32.46
CA THR A 856 46.29 46.58 33.37
C THR A 856 46.59 47.59 34.48
N ILE A 857 46.05 48.81 34.40
CA ILE A 857 46.16 49.84 35.45
C ILE A 857 45.58 49.40 36.81
N GLU A 858 44.52 48.60 36.81
CA GLU A 858 43.92 48.06 38.04
C GLU A 858 44.88 47.07 38.72
N ALA A 859 45.49 46.15 37.96
CA ALA A 859 46.44 45.18 38.49
C ALA A 859 47.81 45.77 38.93
N VAL A 860 48.06 47.05 38.65
CA VAL A 860 49.17 47.82 39.24
C VAL A 860 48.73 48.49 40.55
N TYR A 861 47.48 48.95 40.63
CA TYR A 861 46.90 49.57 41.82
C TYR A 861 46.66 48.56 42.95
N SER A 862 46.04 47.42 42.62
CA SER A 862 45.64 46.35 43.56
C SER A 862 46.80 45.54 44.15
N VAL A 863 48.06 45.96 43.96
CA VAL A 863 49.21 45.41 44.67
C VAL A 863 49.26 46.03 46.06
N GLU A 864 49.46 45.18 47.08
CA GLU A 864 49.60 45.59 48.48
C GLU A 864 50.67 46.70 48.64
N ASN A 865 50.26 47.78 49.30
CA ASN A 865 51.06 48.97 49.59
C ASN A 865 51.75 49.57 48.34
N SER A 866 51.11 49.46 47.16
CA SER A 866 51.58 50.01 45.88
C SER A 866 51.84 51.52 45.94
N VAL A 867 50.87 52.27 46.46
CA VAL A 867 50.91 53.74 46.59
C VAL A 867 51.98 54.18 47.59
N GLU A 868 52.07 53.52 48.75
CA GLU A 868 53.09 53.79 49.78
C GLU A 868 54.50 53.51 49.24
N THR A 869 54.68 52.38 48.56
CA THR A 869 55.95 52.02 47.90
C THR A 869 56.41 53.10 46.91
N LEU A 870 55.48 53.77 46.21
CA LEU A 870 55.79 54.88 45.30
C LEU A 870 56.08 56.19 46.04
N LEU A 871 55.41 56.48 47.16
CA LEU A 871 55.75 57.63 48.02
C LEU A 871 57.13 57.48 48.65
N ASP A 872 57.48 56.30 49.14
CA ASP A 872 58.80 55.99 49.68
C ASP A 872 59.88 56.03 48.60
N LEU A 873 59.50 55.76 47.34
CA LEU A 873 60.39 55.90 46.20
C LEU A 873 60.62 57.37 45.82
N LEU A 874 59.56 58.19 45.85
CA LEU A 874 59.65 59.64 45.66
C LEU A 874 60.50 60.29 46.75
N GLN A 875 60.31 59.91 48.02
CA GLN A 875 61.17 60.34 49.13
C GLN A 875 62.62 59.86 48.93
N ARG A 876 62.83 58.59 48.54
CA ARG A 876 64.18 58.05 48.28
C ARG A 876 64.90 58.72 47.11
N TYR A 877 64.22 59.32 46.13
CA TYR A 877 64.84 59.99 44.98
C TYR A 877 64.61 61.51 44.93
N ARG A 878 64.20 62.11 46.05
CA ARG A 878 64.17 63.56 46.28
C ARG A 878 65.58 64.05 46.66
N GLU A 879 66.36 64.41 45.66
CA GLU A 879 67.70 65.00 45.82
C GLU A 879 67.70 66.49 45.42
N LYS A 880 68.72 67.25 45.85
CA LYS A 880 68.87 68.67 45.51
C LYS A 880 69.50 68.83 44.12
N ALA A 881 69.24 69.95 43.45
CA ALA A 881 69.93 70.31 42.22
C ALA A 881 71.45 70.43 42.44
N GLY A 882 72.25 69.88 41.53
CA GLY A 882 73.72 69.96 41.52
C GLY A 882 74.45 68.62 41.47
N ASP A 883 73.80 67.51 41.87
CA ASP A 883 74.47 66.21 41.98
C ASP A 883 74.55 65.47 40.63
N LYS A 884 75.71 64.91 40.26
CA LYS A 884 75.88 64.17 38.99
C LYS A 884 75.14 62.82 38.99
N VAL A 885 74.72 62.34 40.16
CA VAL A 885 73.84 61.18 40.30
C VAL A 885 72.37 61.56 40.08
N ALA A 886 72.00 62.81 40.35
CA ALA A 886 70.62 63.29 40.29
C ALA A 886 70.04 63.36 38.87
N GLU A 887 70.85 63.36 37.79
CA GLU A 887 70.33 63.19 36.42
C GLU A 887 69.61 61.83 36.24
N LYS A 888 70.17 60.75 36.80
CA LYS A 888 69.51 59.44 36.82
C LYS A 888 68.38 59.39 37.85
N GLY A 889 68.58 59.98 39.04
CA GLY A 889 67.57 60.05 40.10
C GLY A 889 66.30 60.82 39.71
N GLY A 890 66.44 61.94 39.01
CA GLY A 890 65.33 62.77 38.52
C GLY A 890 64.44 62.04 37.51
N GLY A 891 65.04 61.19 36.66
CA GLY A 891 64.31 60.30 35.74
C GLY A 891 63.57 59.15 36.42
N ILE A 892 63.92 58.81 37.66
CA ILE A 892 63.17 57.89 38.53
C ILE A 892 62.02 58.64 39.21
N PHE A 893 62.30 59.82 39.76
CA PHE A 893 61.34 60.68 40.46
C PHE A 893 60.17 61.10 39.57
N THR A 894 60.44 61.66 38.38
CA THR A 894 59.38 62.12 37.44
C THR A 894 58.45 60.99 37.00
N LYS A 895 59.01 59.80 36.74
CA LYS A 895 58.21 58.62 36.36
C LYS A 895 57.41 58.06 37.52
N ALA A 896 57.91 58.14 38.75
CA ALA A 896 57.15 57.77 39.95
C ALA A 896 55.98 58.74 40.18
N CYS A 897 56.19 60.06 40.01
CA CYS A 897 55.11 61.07 40.03
C CYS A 897 54.07 60.78 38.94
N PHE A 898 54.49 60.51 37.70
CA PHE A 898 53.57 60.24 36.60
C PHE A 898 52.79 58.93 36.78
N LEU A 899 53.44 57.87 37.25
CA LEU A 899 52.77 56.62 37.63
C LEU A 899 51.74 56.85 38.74
N LEU A 900 52.08 57.62 39.78
CA LEU A 900 51.16 57.97 40.86
C LEU A 900 49.97 58.79 40.33
N ALA A 901 50.19 59.79 39.47
CA ALA A 901 49.12 60.59 38.86
C ALA A 901 48.14 59.75 38.01
N LEU A 902 48.65 58.79 37.22
CA LEU A 902 47.79 57.86 36.47
C LEU A 902 47.00 56.93 37.40
N LEU A 903 47.63 56.36 38.43
CA LEU A 903 46.95 55.48 39.39
C LEU A 903 45.86 56.20 40.20
N LEU A 904 45.99 57.52 40.38
CA LEU A 904 45.02 58.38 41.06
C LEU A 904 43.92 58.96 40.16
N GLN A 905 44.01 58.81 38.83
CA GLN A 905 43.12 59.46 37.86
C GLN A 905 41.63 59.04 38.00
N ASP A 906 41.39 57.78 38.34
CA ASP A 906 40.07 57.17 38.51
C ASP A 906 39.33 57.73 39.75
N GLN A 907 38.04 58.06 39.59
CA GLN A 907 37.21 58.67 40.63
C GLN A 907 36.86 57.70 41.77
N HIS A 908 36.77 56.39 41.50
CA HIS A 908 36.40 55.41 42.52
C HIS A 908 37.50 55.20 43.59
N ARG A 909 38.71 55.74 43.38
CA ARG A 909 39.87 55.60 44.27
C ARG A 909 39.96 56.71 45.34
N ALA A 910 38.85 57.40 45.60
CA ALA A 910 38.77 58.59 46.45
C ALA A 910 39.25 58.37 47.90
N ALA A 911 39.01 57.20 48.50
CA ALA A 911 39.43 56.90 49.87
C ALA A 911 40.97 57.00 50.06
N VAL A 912 41.74 56.59 49.07
CA VAL A 912 43.21 56.71 49.11
C VAL A 912 43.64 58.16 48.86
N ARG A 913 42.92 58.96 48.06
CA ARG A 913 43.18 60.41 47.97
C ARG A 913 43.00 61.10 49.34
N TRP A 914 42.02 60.69 50.13
CA TRP A 914 41.79 61.22 51.49
C TRP A 914 42.93 60.87 52.45
N LEU A 915 43.37 59.60 52.48
CA LEU A 915 44.54 59.17 53.27
C LEU A 915 45.81 59.90 52.85
N LEU A 916 46.05 60.05 51.54
CA LEU A 916 47.22 60.74 50.99
C LEU A 916 47.31 62.21 51.42
N ARG A 917 46.19 62.94 51.43
CA ARG A 917 46.14 64.34 51.90
C ARG A 917 46.58 64.45 53.36
N HIS A 918 46.06 63.61 54.24
CA HIS A 918 46.36 63.67 55.68
C HIS A 918 47.79 63.20 56.01
N ALA A 919 48.29 62.15 55.34
CA ALA A 919 49.59 61.57 55.66
C ALA A 919 50.81 62.38 55.17
N ASN A 920 50.64 63.28 54.19
CA ASN A 920 51.76 63.85 53.43
C ASN A 920 51.79 65.37 53.24
N SER A 921 50.88 66.15 53.84
CA SER A 921 50.87 67.63 53.69
C SER A 921 52.23 68.29 53.97
N ASN A 922 52.96 67.78 54.99
CA ASN A 922 54.29 68.26 55.37
C ASN A 922 55.45 67.51 54.68
N LYS A 923 55.18 66.54 53.79
CA LYS A 923 56.20 65.64 53.21
C LYS A 923 56.54 65.93 51.75
N LEU A 924 55.61 66.35 50.89
CA LEU A 924 55.92 66.67 49.49
C LEU A 924 56.38 68.13 49.26
N THR A 925 55.95 69.07 50.10
CA THR A 925 56.02 70.53 49.88
C THR A 925 57.41 71.16 50.05
N GLY A 926 58.42 70.41 50.48
CA GLY A 926 59.76 70.94 50.77
C GLY A 926 60.76 70.85 49.61
N LEU A 927 60.46 71.46 48.46
CA LEU A 927 61.48 71.97 47.53
C LEU A 927 61.48 73.49 47.68
N LYS A 928 62.65 74.10 47.91
CA LYS A 928 62.73 75.57 48.05
C LYS A 928 62.33 76.21 46.72
N HIS A 929 61.44 77.20 46.79
CA HIS A 929 61.10 78.06 45.67
C HIS A 929 62.33 78.81 45.16
N GLU A 930 62.76 78.50 43.94
CA GLU A 930 63.24 79.52 43.00
C GLU A 930 62.11 79.74 42.00
N ARG A 931 61.69 80.99 41.81
CA ARG A 931 60.62 81.33 40.86
C ARG A 931 61.16 81.22 39.43
N VAL A 932 60.78 80.16 38.73
CA VAL A 932 60.87 80.10 37.26
C VAL A 932 59.56 80.62 36.69
N ASP A 933 59.63 81.55 35.73
CA ASP A 933 58.46 82.28 35.22
C ASP A 933 57.37 81.34 34.67
N GLN A 934 56.17 81.46 35.24
CA GLN A 934 54.99 80.70 34.83
C GLN A 934 54.42 81.27 33.53
N ARG A 935 54.92 80.81 32.39
CA ARG A 935 54.17 80.92 31.13
C ARG A 935 53.05 79.88 31.12
N GLU A 936 51.81 80.35 31.18
CA GLU A 936 50.61 79.51 31.20
C GLU A 936 50.56 78.56 30.00
N LEU A 937 50.68 77.26 30.28
CA LEU A 937 50.37 76.18 29.35
C LEU A 937 49.27 75.33 29.99
N PHE A 938 48.05 75.89 29.98
CA PHE A 938 46.82 75.22 30.39
C PHE A 938 46.76 73.79 29.81
N TYR A 939 46.50 72.81 30.66
CA TYR A 939 46.22 71.44 30.23
C TYR A 939 44.87 71.42 29.50
N SER A 940 44.89 71.47 28.17
CA SER A 940 43.70 71.24 27.34
C SER A 940 43.21 69.80 27.52
N GLY A 941 41.94 69.65 27.89
CA GLY A 941 41.39 68.42 28.50
C GLY A 941 41.36 67.16 27.62
N ASP A 942 41.52 67.30 26.30
CA ASP A 942 41.35 66.20 25.34
C ASP A 942 42.63 65.34 25.12
N ALA A 943 43.78 65.76 25.64
CA ALA A 943 45.06 65.09 25.38
C ALA A 943 45.24 63.83 26.24
N SER A 944 44.97 62.65 25.65
CA SER A 944 45.02 61.35 26.35
C SER A 944 46.43 60.72 26.37
N PHE A 945 46.90 60.32 27.55
CA PHE A 945 48.15 59.56 27.71
C PHE A 945 48.00 58.12 27.20
N ALA A 946 48.44 57.87 25.97
CA ALA A 946 48.30 56.57 25.30
C ALA A 946 49.61 55.73 25.29
N PRO A 947 49.52 54.38 25.29
CA PRO A 947 50.69 53.50 25.12
C PRO A 947 51.43 53.67 23.78
N ASP A 948 52.64 53.16 23.68
CA ASP A 948 53.53 53.39 22.52
C ASP A 948 53.12 52.63 21.26
N TRP A 949 52.31 51.58 21.36
CA TRP A 949 51.69 50.93 20.19
C TRP A 949 50.51 51.73 19.59
N VAL A 950 50.05 52.80 20.25
CA VAL A 950 48.96 53.67 19.77
C VAL A 950 49.56 54.80 18.93
N LEU A 951 49.67 54.57 17.63
CA LEU A 951 50.26 55.51 16.66
C LEU A 951 49.31 56.65 16.30
N ARG A 952 49.16 57.61 17.21
CA ARG A 952 48.40 58.86 17.06
C ARG A 952 49.33 60.09 17.02
N LYS A 953 48.85 61.21 16.46
CA LYS A 953 49.62 62.49 16.40
C LYS A 953 49.42 63.32 17.68
N ASP A 954 48.23 63.21 18.22
CA ASP A 954 47.62 63.81 19.42
C ASP A 954 48.17 63.24 20.76
N LYS A 955 49.31 62.55 20.73
CA LYS A 955 49.88 61.87 21.90
C LYS A 955 50.82 62.79 22.71
N LEU A 956 50.49 62.98 23.99
CA LEU A 956 51.41 63.56 24.99
C LEU A 956 52.66 62.68 25.18
N GLN A 957 53.82 63.33 25.34
CA GLN A 957 55.07 62.67 25.71
C GLN A 957 55.20 62.54 27.24
N ASP A 958 56.08 61.65 27.70
CA ASP A 958 56.36 61.47 29.13
C ASP A 958 57.00 62.74 29.70
N ILE A 959 56.55 63.17 30.89
CA ILE A 959 57.00 64.42 31.51
C ILE A 959 58.41 64.23 32.08
N VAL A 960 59.37 65.00 31.56
CA VAL A 960 60.80 64.96 31.95
C VAL A 960 61.13 65.99 33.05
N ASP A 961 60.30 67.02 33.21
CA ASP A 961 60.47 68.07 34.23
C ASP A 961 59.91 67.64 35.62
N PRO A 962 60.72 67.63 36.69
CA PRO A 962 60.27 67.40 38.06
C PRO A 962 59.17 68.33 38.55
N LEU A 963 59.19 69.63 38.21
CA LEU A 963 58.22 70.59 38.73
C LEU A 963 56.83 70.34 38.14
N ARG A 964 56.73 70.23 36.81
CA ARG A 964 55.50 69.83 36.11
C ARG A 964 55.00 68.43 36.50
N ALA A 965 55.89 67.51 36.86
CA ALA A 965 55.52 66.21 37.38
C ALA A 965 54.91 66.27 38.80
N ILE A 966 55.38 67.18 39.66
CA ILE A 966 54.79 67.44 40.98
C ILE A 966 53.43 68.15 40.86
N GLN A 967 53.33 69.18 40.02
CA GLN A 967 52.08 69.89 39.72
C GLN A 967 50.97 68.92 39.30
N MET A 968 51.24 68.07 38.31
CA MET A 968 50.29 67.05 37.85
C MET A 968 49.82 66.09 38.97
N VAL A 969 50.66 65.76 39.96
CA VAL A 969 50.25 64.94 41.12
C VAL A 969 49.36 65.76 42.07
N ALA A 970 49.71 67.02 42.33
CA ALA A 970 48.93 67.91 43.17
C ALA A 970 47.54 68.21 42.57
N ASP A 971 47.44 68.43 41.25
CA ASP A 971 46.18 68.59 40.51
C ASP A 971 45.24 67.40 40.74
N LYS A 972 45.75 66.15 40.62
CA LYS A 972 44.96 64.94 40.82
C LYS A 972 44.63 64.65 42.29
N LEU A 973 45.40 65.22 43.22
CA LEU A 973 45.09 65.20 44.65
C LEU A 973 44.22 66.39 45.10
N SER A 974 44.02 67.41 44.25
CA SER A 974 43.41 68.70 44.59
C SER A 974 44.12 69.40 45.76
N ILE A 975 45.44 69.48 45.68
CA ILE A 975 46.31 70.18 46.64
C ILE A 975 46.82 71.45 45.94
N VAL A 976 46.73 72.60 46.61
CA VAL A 976 47.40 73.84 46.18
C VAL A 976 48.88 73.75 46.61
N LEU A 977 49.81 74.06 45.70
CA LEU A 977 51.26 74.01 45.90
C LEU A 977 51.86 75.38 46.22
#